data_AF-A0A849IA26-F1
#
_entry.id   AF-A0A849IA26-F1
#
_cell.length_a   1.000
_cell.length_b   1.000
_cell.length_c   1.000
_cell.angle_alpha   90.00
_cell.angle_beta   90.00
_cell.angle_gamma   90.00
#
_symmetry.space_group_name_H-M   'P 1'
#
loop_
_entity.id
_entity.type
_entity.pdbx_description
1 polymer ?
#
loop_
_entity_poly.entity_id
_entity_poly.type
_entity_poly.pdbx_seq_one_letter_code
_entity_poly.pdbx_strand_id
1 'polypeptide(L)'
;MERDPVRFVWRSAPGLNILLLSLALLAVPSLWMILDLVRAAIDDAALGRAFEGRRTASFMRYALVLPDRVAEGPLVIFGGFTVSRAGLVQGLLAALLGAAAATGLFLACSSLVRAEIGRRALDGLERRILEGIASAPTAAAEGARRAASLASETLARQRTFLGRAIGTPALAGALLIGCLAFLAYLDLRLAGLAGIGLLGFGWATDGRAAVRARLGAAELSANAALRRSLSYLADHLSALVAHGTADLEQRRISTEMAPIRLPADALRRRSVVLLGVAVGLATGTVAAVLAAGAWLGLAGRLSPGEAAAGATAAALAVGVLERLLRWRAERAAATPVFAEIARQLGSFNARRQERSAVPLPAAGPVVAEGIAADGTLRSGRLVGLDLAFDLPAHVGLTGDPDSGARTFAGLLGGQAVPRAGRLTFGGVRLADADPADRARRLAFSGGEILLLPNTLRANILYGCRDQDAGDIEARIMSAVETAGLRGFVYRRGLAGTIDPRREPGLAAAIVAARAGIRAELERAGLTHLVQPFDPERYNPQATLGENILFGVSLGDTFREENLATQPFMRSLLDREGLTKPLADLGAAIVKSTLEMFWGLSSRSAIVGRFSLLTAAEQEEFEALLARQGGSQRSAASARDTARLIGLALRYSENRHRLGLLGPELEERLLRVRAAFARDIPKSLEPSIEFFRPDRLCAATSILDNLLFGRVAEDQAAARPQVLGVVRRVLDGLDLTRDVMRVGLQTRIDPVASGLSPTRVAAIDLARCLVRNPDNLVVERALDDLPAPDALKLLQRLTAAMSGRGLIVVLPPQLDGAAGLLDQVIPFRSGKVAPATAGRVAAPSPAGPSGERAAGLPVAEAAWSAR
;
A
#
# COMPACT_ATOMS: atom_id res chain seq x y z
N MET A 1 -4.74 17.54 18.04
CA MET A 1 -3.36 17.44 17.51
C MET A 1 -2.77 18.84 17.45
N GLU A 2 -1.48 19.01 17.72
CA GLU A 2 -0.80 20.32 17.62
C GLU A 2 -0.78 20.80 16.16
N ARG A 3 -1.10 22.07 15.92
CA ARG A 3 -1.20 22.65 14.56
C ARG A 3 0.16 23.11 14.01
N ASP A 4 1.08 23.49 14.90
CA ASP A 4 2.44 23.89 14.51
C ASP A 4 3.36 22.65 14.48
N PRO A 5 3.98 22.34 13.32
CA PRO A 5 4.84 21.17 13.20
C PRO A 5 6.09 21.26 14.10
N VAL A 6 6.59 22.45 14.43
CA VAL A 6 7.76 22.60 15.32
C VAL A 6 7.40 22.21 16.75
N ARG A 7 6.25 22.68 17.25
CA ARG A 7 5.75 22.30 18.58
C ARG A 7 5.43 20.80 18.67
N PHE A 8 4.93 20.23 17.57
CA PHE A 8 4.69 18.80 17.47
C PHE A 8 6.00 17.99 17.60
N VAL A 9 7.05 18.37 16.87
CA VAL A 9 8.37 17.72 16.96
C VAL A 9 8.99 17.89 18.35
N TRP A 10 8.85 19.07 18.97
CA TRP A 10 9.33 19.31 20.33
C TRP A 10 8.77 18.30 21.33
N ARG A 11 7.44 18.12 21.32
CA ARG A 11 6.75 17.18 22.21
C ARG A 11 7.04 15.71 21.90
N SER A 12 7.44 15.40 20.67
CA SER A 12 7.70 14.02 20.25
C SER A 12 9.03 13.47 20.78
N ALA A 13 10.03 14.34 21.01
CA ALA A 13 11.36 13.92 21.44
C ALA A 13 12.13 14.99 22.25
N PRO A 14 11.64 15.42 23.43
CA PRO A 14 12.20 16.57 24.17
C PRO A 14 13.69 16.39 24.52
N GLY A 15 14.11 15.21 25.00
CA GLY A 15 15.51 14.96 25.36
C GLY A 15 16.49 15.03 24.19
N LEU A 16 16.10 14.50 23.02
CA LEU A 16 16.95 14.57 21.81
C LEU A 16 17.01 15.99 21.24
N ASN A 17 15.93 16.76 21.36
CA ASN A 17 15.92 18.16 20.96
C ASN A 17 16.87 18.99 21.84
N ILE A 18 16.91 18.75 23.15
CA ILE A 18 17.85 19.40 24.07
C ILE A 18 19.29 19.04 23.70
N LEU A 19 19.60 17.75 23.48
CA LEU A 19 20.93 17.32 23.04
C LEU A 19 21.37 18.04 21.76
N LEU A 20 20.47 18.20 20.80
CA LEU A 20 20.76 18.88 19.53
C LEU A 20 21.01 20.39 19.71
N LEU A 21 20.30 21.03 20.65
CA LEU A 21 20.55 22.42 21.04
C LEU A 21 21.93 22.58 21.71
N SER A 22 22.30 21.65 22.60
CA SER A 22 23.63 21.63 23.23
C SER A 22 24.75 21.46 22.20
N LEU A 23 24.56 20.57 21.22
CA LEU A 23 25.49 20.40 20.10
C LEU A 23 25.61 21.68 19.25
N ALA A 24 24.52 22.41 19.04
CA ALA A 24 24.56 23.68 18.31
C ALA A 24 25.42 24.73 19.01
N LEU A 25 25.40 24.80 20.34
CA LEU A 25 26.26 25.70 21.12
C LEU A 25 27.75 25.34 20.98
N LEU A 26 28.08 24.04 20.97
CA LEU A 26 29.45 23.53 20.77
C LEU A 26 30.01 23.80 19.37
N ALA A 27 29.15 24.16 18.40
CA ALA A 27 29.59 24.47 17.04
C ALA A 27 30.30 25.83 16.93
N VAL A 28 30.03 26.78 17.83
CA VAL A 28 30.60 28.14 17.78
C VAL A 28 32.10 28.16 18.07
N PRO A 29 32.61 27.53 19.15
CA PRO A 29 34.05 27.46 19.40
C PRO A 29 34.80 26.72 18.28
N SER A 30 34.21 25.64 17.76
CA SER A 30 34.77 24.87 16.65
C SER A 30 34.91 25.71 15.38
N LEU A 31 33.89 26.51 15.06
CA LEU A 31 33.91 27.47 13.95
C LEU A 31 35.01 28.52 14.14
N TRP A 32 35.12 29.09 15.34
CA TRP A 32 36.13 30.09 15.66
C TRP A 32 37.55 29.54 15.44
N MET A 33 37.81 28.32 15.92
CA MET A 33 39.09 27.64 15.72
C MET A 33 39.43 27.44 14.24
N ILE A 34 38.44 27.03 13.42
CA ILE A 34 38.64 26.85 11.97
C ILE A 34 39.01 28.18 11.29
N LEU A 35 38.32 29.26 11.63
CA LEU A 35 38.58 30.58 11.07
C LEU A 35 39.95 31.12 11.49
N ASP A 36 40.36 30.90 12.74
CA ASP A 36 41.69 31.29 13.22
C ASP A 36 42.81 30.44 12.57
N LEU A 37 42.56 29.16 12.27
CA LEU A 37 43.50 28.33 11.51
C LEU A 37 43.72 28.86 10.09
N VAL A 38 42.70 29.43 9.44
CA VAL A 38 42.85 30.09 8.11
C VAL A 38 43.75 31.31 8.22
N ARG A 39 43.59 32.13 9.27
CA ARG A 39 44.46 33.28 9.56
C ARG A 39 45.91 32.82 9.77
N ALA A 40 46.13 31.87 10.67
CA ALA A 40 47.45 31.34 11.01
C ALA A 40 48.16 30.69 9.81
N ALA A 41 47.42 30.02 8.92
CA ALA A 41 47.98 29.44 7.71
C ALA A 41 48.61 30.48 6.77
N ILE A 42 48.02 31.68 6.71
CA ILE A 42 48.48 32.76 5.83
C ILE A 42 49.55 33.61 6.55
N ASP A 43 49.26 34.08 7.76
CA ASP A 43 50.15 35.02 8.45
C ASP A 43 51.39 34.35 9.04
N ASP A 44 51.21 33.21 9.72
CA ASP A 44 52.30 32.56 10.47
C ASP A 44 53.11 31.62 9.58
N ALA A 45 52.45 30.89 8.68
CA ALA A 45 53.10 29.94 7.77
C ALA A 45 53.57 30.58 6.45
N ALA A 46 52.66 31.20 5.67
CA ALA A 46 53.01 31.70 4.33
C ALA A 46 53.84 32.98 4.38
N LEU A 47 53.43 33.98 5.17
CA LEU A 47 54.14 35.25 5.33
C LEU A 47 55.30 35.16 6.34
N GLY A 48 55.31 34.13 7.19
CA GLY A 48 56.41 33.84 8.12
C GLY A 48 56.51 34.81 9.30
N ARG A 49 55.46 35.58 9.61
CA ARG A 49 55.45 36.57 10.71
C ARG A 49 55.78 35.96 12.06
N ALA A 50 55.39 34.71 12.29
CA ALA A 50 55.69 33.97 13.51
C ALA A 50 57.20 33.70 13.73
N PHE A 51 58.05 33.89 12.71
CA PHE A 51 59.50 33.66 12.76
C PHE A 51 60.33 34.93 12.60
N GLU A 52 59.74 36.14 12.63
CA GLU A 52 60.48 37.40 12.56
C GLU A 52 61.52 37.47 13.71
N GLY A 53 62.79 37.23 13.36
CA GLY A 53 63.92 37.22 14.29
C GLY A 53 64.08 35.96 15.16
N ARG A 54 63.30 34.89 14.97
CA ARG A 54 63.34 33.68 15.83
C ARG A 54 63.39 32.37 15.03
N ARG A 55 64.13 31.37 15.53
CA ARG A 55 64.24 30.04 14.89
C ARG A 55 63.03 29.12 15.15
N THR A 56 62.20 29.44 16.13
CA THR A 56 61.06 28.62 16.57
C THR A 56 59.85 29.51 16.89
N ALA A 57 58.65 29.05 16.55
CA ALA A 57 57.38 29.70 16.84
C ALA A 57 56.49 28.82 17.74
N SER A 58 55.55 29.42 18.47
CA SER A 58 54.57 28.68 19.28
C SER A 58 53.32 28.38 18.45
N PHE A 59 53.05 27.12 18.16
CA PHE A 59 51.87 26.65 17.45
C PHE A 59 50.73 26.29 18.42
N MET A 60 49.48 26.58 18.04
CA MET A 60 48.27 26.33 18.85
C MET A 60 48.25 27.05 20.21
N ARG A 61 49.01 28.13 20.40
CA ARG A 61 48.97 28.90 21.65
C ARG A 61 47.60 29.57 21.79
N TYR A 62 46.81 29.16 22.77
CA TYR A 62 45.50 29.74 23.06
C TYR A 62 45.65 30.70 24.23
N ALA A 63 45.59 32.00 23.95
CA ALA A 63 45.70 33.04 24.97
C ALA A 63 44.53 34.02 24.82
N LEU A 64 43.75 34.20 25.89
CA LEU A 64 42.65 35.14 25.91
C LEU A 64 43.21 36.53 26.22
N VAL A 65 43.09 37.47 25.29
CA VAL A 65 43.40 38.88 25.57
C VAL A 65 42.20 39.45 26.32
N LEU A 66 42.33 39.60 27.63
CA LEU A 66 41.32 40.23 28.46
C LEU A 66 41.44 41.76 28.33
N PRO A 67 40.34 42.52 28.49
CA PRO A 67 40.42 43.98 28.55
C PRO A 67 41.38 44.41 29.66
N ASP A 68 42.17 45.48 29.43
CA ASP A 68 43.22 45.97 30.34
C ASP A 68 42.76 46.23 31.79
N ARG A 69 41.44 46.30 32.03
CA ARG A 69 40.82 46.46 33.36
C ARG A 69 40.75 45.16 34.18
N VAL A 70 40.99 43.99 33.58
CA VAL A 70 40.80 42.67 34.22
C VAL A 70 42.11 41.90 34.41
N ALA A 71 43.09 42.04 33.52
CA ALA A 71 44.42 41.46 33.66
C ALA A 71 45.45 42.26 32.86
N GLU A 72 46.64 42.47 33.41
CA GLU A 72 47.76 43.19 32.75
C GLU A 72 48.42 42.39 31.60
N GLY A 73 47.95 41.18 31.32
CA GLY A 73 48.48 40.33 30.26
C GLY A 73 47.47 39.28 29.77
N PRO A 74 47.72 38.68 28.59
CA PRO A 74 46.84 37.69 28.01
C PRO A 74 46.84 36.42 28.86
N LEU A 75 45.66 35.94 29.25
CA LEU A 75 45.49 34.70 30.00
C LEU A 75 45.80 33.52 29.08
N VAL A 76 46.98 32.93 29.22
CA VAL A 76 47.41 31.78 28.40
C VAL A 76 46.72 30.51 28.92
N ILE A 77 45.68 30.08 28.21
CA ILE A 77 44.92 28.84 28.52
C ILE A 77 45.72 27.61 28.06
N PHE A 78 46.45 27.73 26.95
CA PHE A 78 47.33 26.68 26.45
C PHE A 78 48.60 27.30 25.86
N GLY A 79 49.77 26.91 26.38
CA GLY A 79 51.08 27.49 26.02
C GLY A 79 51.52 27.23 24.58
N GLY A 80 50.90 26.26 23.89
CA GLY A 80 51.26 25.85 22.54
C GLY A 80 52.50 24.95 22.49
N PHE A 81 52.86 24.52 21.27
CA PHE A 81 54.05 23.72 20.98
C PHE A 81 55.10 24.55 20.27
N THR A 82 56.36 24.52 20.72
CA THR A 82 57.47 25.16 20.00
C THR A 82 57.81 24.35 18.75
N VAL A 83 57.66 24.95 17.57
CA VAL A 83 57.86 24.29 16.28
C VAL A 83 58.81 25.07 15.38
N SER A 84 59.56 24.35 14.54
CA SER A 84 60.33 24.90 13.43
C SER A 84 59.40 25.30 12.28
N ARG A 85 59.90 26.03 11.28
CA ARG A 85 59.09 26.48 10.12
C ARG A 85 58.43 25.32 9.36
N ALA A 86 59.16 24.22 9.14
CA ALA A 86 58.60 23.00 8.54
C ALA A 86 57.57 22.33 9.46
N GLY A 87 57.85 22.28 10.78
CA GLY A 87 56.93 21.73 11.77
C GLY A 87 55.63 22.53 11.93
N LEU A 88 55.67 23.85 11.73
CA LEU A 88 54.48 24.70 11.75
C LEU A 88 53.53 24.37 10.59
N VAL A 89 54.06 24.24 9.38
CA VAL A 89 53.26 23.89 8.19
C VAL A 89 52.64 22.50 8.34
N GLN A 90 53.42 21.51 8.80
CA GLN A 90 52.92 20.17 9.10
C GLN A 90 51.85 20.17 10.20
N GLY A 91 52.06 20.95 11.26
CA GLY A 91 51.10 21.12 12.36
C GLY A 91 49.79 21.78 11.91
N LEU A 92 49.87 22.85 11.10
CA LEU A 92 48.70 23.51 10.51
C LEU A 92 47.92 22.56 9.59
N LEU A 93 48.60 21.80 8.74
CA LEU A 93 47.96 20.81 7.88
C LEU A 93 47.23 19.74 8.73
N ALA A 94 47.90 19.22 9.77
CA ALA A 94 47.30 18.26 10.68
C ALA A 94 46.09 18.85 11.44
N ALA A 95 46.17 20.10 11.89
CA ALA A 95 45.07 20.79 12.56
C ALA A 95 43.88 21.06 11.64
N LEU A 96 44.12 21.45 10.39
CA LEU A 96 43.07 21.63 9.38
C LEU A 96 42.39 20.30 9.05
N LEU A 97 43.15 19.22 8.85
CA LEU A 97 42.62 17.87 8.64
C LEU A 97 41.83 17.38 9.86
N GLY A 98 42.35 17.59 11.07
CA GLY A 98 41.68 17.28 12.33
C GLY A 98 40.36 18.05 12.49
N ALA A 99 40.35 19.35 12.19
CA ALA A 99 39.14 20.17 12.24
C ALA A 99 38.11 19.75 11.18
N ALA A 100 38.54 19.37 9.97
CA ALA A 100 37.67 18.82 8.95
C ALA A 100 37.05 17.49 9.39
N ALA A 101 37.84 16.58 9.97
CA ALA A 101 37.36 15.30 10.51
C ALA A 101 36.39 15.51 11.68
N ALA A 102 36.70 16.40 12.63
CA ALA A 102 35.83 16.75 13.74
C ALA A 102 34.51 17.37 13.26
N THR A 103 34.56 18.23 12.23
CA THR A 103 33.37 18.80 11.60
C THR A 103 32.54 17.70 10.93
N GLY A 104 33.17 16.77 10.22
CA GLY A 104 32.51 15.60 9.63
C GLY A 104 31.80 14.74 10.68
N LEU A 105 32.50 14.42 11.78
CA LEU A 105 31.93 13.66 12.90
C LEU A 105 30.78 14.40 13.56
N PHE A 106 30.91 15.71 13.80
CA PHE A 106 29.84 16.55 14.34
C PHE A 106 28.60 16.56 13.43
N LEU A 107 28.80 16.69 12.12
CA LEU A 107 27.71 16.64 11.14
C LEU A 107 27.05 15.26 11.10
N ALA A 108 27.82 14.17 11.26
CA ALA A 108 27.30 12.81 11.36
C ALA A 108 26.48 12.60 12.65
N CYS A 109 27.03 12.96 13.82
CA CYS A 109 26.31 12.84 15.09
C CYS A 109 25.01 13.67 15.09
N SER A 110 25.07 14.92 14.61
CA SER A 110 23.87 15.77 14.50
C SER A 110 22.88 15.25 13.47
N SER A 111 23.31 14.57 12.40
CA SER A 111 22.39 13.95 11.43
C SER A 111 21.70 12.71 11.99
N LEU A 112 22.41 11.88 12.76
CA LEU A 112 21.85 10.71 13.46
C LEU A 112 20.78 11.12 14.49
N VAL A 113 21.07 12.13 15.33
CA VAL A 113 20.10 12.66 16.29
C VAL A 113 18.86 13.21 15.57
N ARG A 114 19.04 13.96 14.48
CA ARG A 114 17.93 14.48 13.66
C ARG A 114 17.11 13.35 13.01
N ALA A 115 17.76 12.28 12.54
CA ALA A 115 17.07 11.14 11.95
C ALA A 115 16.14 10.44 12.97
N GLU A 116 16.63 10.24 14.19
CA GLU A 116 15.84 9.64 15.27
C GLU A 116 14.68 10.53 15.73
N ILE A 117 14.89 11.85 15.84
CA ILE A 117 13.81 12.81 16.11
C ILE A 117 12.74 12.73 15.00
N GLY A 118 13.17 12.70 13.75
CA GLY A 118 12.28 12.59 12.59
C GLY A 118 11.45 11.31 12.62
N ARG A 119 12.09 10.17 12.93
CA ARG A 119 11.42 8.87 13.07
C ARG A 119 10.34 8.89 14.15
N ARG A 120 10.67 9.33 15.37
CA ARG A 120 9.68 9.40 16.48
C ARG A 120 8.52 10.34 16.19
N ALA A 121 8.80 11.49 15.57
CA ALA A 121 7.75 12.42 15.16
C ALA A 121 6.84 11.81 14.09
N LEU A 122 7.40 11.06 13.13
CA LEU A 122 6.65 10.36 12.10
C LEU A 122 5.75 9.27 12.69
N ASP A 123 6.33 8.37 13.50
CA ASP A 123 5.60 7.28 14.16
C ASP A 123 4.44 7.83 15.01
N GLY A 124 4.69 8.94 15.72
CA GLY A 124 3.67 9.63 16.52
C GLY A 124 2.58 10.31 15.68
N LEU A 125 2.90 10.78 14.47
CA LEU A 125 1.94 11.37 13.54
C LEU A 125 1.06 10.28 12.91
N GLU A 126 1.67 9.21 12.42
CA GLU A 126 0.99 8.04 11.85
C GLU A 126 0.01 7.43 12.84
N ARG A 127 0.45 7.19 14.08
CA ARG A 127 -0.42 6.67 15.15
C ARG A 127 -1.65 7.56 15.36
N ARG A 128 -1.48 8.89 15.46
CA ARG A 128 -2.60 9.82 15.67
C ARG A 128 -3.57 9.87 14.49
N ILE A 129 -3.06 9.75 13.26
CA ILE A 129 -3.89 9.71 12.05
C ILE A 129 -4.68 8.40 12.01
N LEU A 130 -4.03 7.26 12.28
CA LEU A 130 -4.68 5.95 12.34
C LEU A 130 -5.75 5.91 13.43
N GLU A 131 -5.44 6.37 14.65
CA GLU A 131 -6.41 6.47 15.74
C GLU A 131 -7.59 7.37 15.37
N GLY A 132 -7.32 8.53 14.76
CA GLY A 132 -8.37 9.46 14.36
C GLY A 132 -9.26 8.92 13.24
N ILE A 133 -8.70 8.26 12.22
CA ILE A 133 -9.47 7.60 11.15
C ILE A 133 -10.28 6.43 11.69
N ALA A 134 -9.66 5.57 12.51
CA ALA A 134 -10.34 4.40 13.10
C ALA A 134 -11.50 4.82 14.01
N SER A 135 -11.43 6.01 14.60
CA SER A 135 -12.48 6.56 15.45
C SER A 135 -13.52 7.43 14.71
N ALA A 136 -13.34 7.68 13.41
CA ALA A 136 -14.21 8.57 12.65
C ALA A 136 -15.60 7.93 12.41
N PRO A 137 -16.72 8.68 12.58
CA PRO A 137 -18.04 8.17 12.24
C PRO A 137 -18.16 7.94 10.72
N THR A 138 -19.00 6.99 10.29
CA THR A 138 -19.21 6.66 8.86
C THR A 138 -19.64 7.87 8.03
N ALA A 139 -20.46 8.76 8.59
CA ALA A 139 -20.86 10.03 7.97
C ALA A 139 -19.68 10.98 7.67
N ALA A 140 -18.52 10.76 8.28
CA ALA A 140 -17.29 11.52 8.06
C ALA A 140 -16.25 10.74 7.24
N ALA A 141 -16.62 9.62 6.62
CA ALA A 141 -15.70 8.78 5.84
C ALA A 141 -14.97 9.56 4.73
N GLU A 142 -15.65 10.48 4.07
CA GLU A 142 -15.04 11.35 3.06
C GLU A 142 -13.98 12.31 3.67
N GLY A 143 -14.25 12.85 4.85
CA GLY A 143 -13.27 13.63 5.63
C GLY A 143 -12.08 12.77 6.06
N ALA A 144 -12.32 11.53 6.48
CA ALA A 144 -11.28 10.57 6.84
C ALA A 144 -10.42 10.16 5.64
N ARG A 145 -11.02 9.92 4.46
CA ARG A 145 -10.32 9.67 3.19
C ARG A 145 -9.43 10.85 2.81
N ARG A 146 -9.95 12.09 2.90
CA ARG A 146 -9.15 13.30 2.66
C ARG A 146 -8.03 13.46 3.68
N ALA A 147 -8.28 13.20 4.95
CA ALA A 147 -7.24 13.24 5.98
C ALA A 147 -6.15 12.21 5.71
N ALA A 148 -6.52 10.99 5.30
CA ALA A 148 -5.58 9.93 4.91
C ALA A 148 -4.79 10.29 3.66
N SER A 149 -5.43 10.82 2.62
CA SER A 149 -4.75 11.21 1.38
C SER A 149 -3.77 12.35 1.63
N LEU A 150 -4.21 13.39 2.35
CA LEU A 150 -3.36 14.51 2.75
C LEU A 150 -2.21 14.02 3.62
N ALA A 151 -2.48 13.16 4.60
CA ALA A 151 -1.45 12.56 5.43
C ALA A 151 -0.41 11.80 4.59
N SER A 152 -0.81 10.90 3.70
CA SER A 152 0.12 10.15 2.85
C SER A 152 0.94 11.05 1.93
N GLU A 153 0.32 12.06 1.30
CA GLU A 153 1.02 13.05 0.46
C GLU A 153 2.04 13.88 1.27
N THR A 154 1.72 14.12 2.55
CA THR A 154 2.56 14.88 3.48
C THR A 154 3.70 14.05 4.03
N LEU A 155 3.41 12.82 4.47
CA LEU A 155 4.38 11.85 4.96
C LEU A 155 5.44 11.58 3.88
N ALA A 156 5.03 11.44 2.61
CA ALA A 156 5.95 11.24 1.49
C ALA A 156 6.86 12.46 1.22
N ARG A 157 6.34 13.69 1.35
CA ARG A 157 7.07 14.93 0.97
C ARG A 157 7.83 15.61 2.11
N GLN A 158 7.38 15.47 3.35
CA GLN A 158 7.83 16.26 4.50
C GLN A 158 8.56 15.43 5.58
N ARG A 159 8.78 14.12 5.36
CA ARG A 159 9.54 13.25 6.28
C ARG A 159 10.88 13.86 6.71
N THR A 160 11.59 14.48 5.77
CA THR A 160 12.90 15.07 6.02
C THR A 160 12.84 16.39 6.80
N PHE A 161 11.69 17.08 6.83
CA PHE A 161 11.51 18.32 7.58
C PHE A 161 11.38 18.06 9.09
N LEU A 162 10.64 17.01 9.49
CA LEU A 162 10.38 16.72 10.91
C LEU A 162 11.67 16.57 11.73
N GLY A 163 12.65 15.82 11.22
CA GLY A 163 13.95 15.67 11.87
C GLY A 163 14.78 16.96 11.88
N ARG A 164 14.56 17.86 10.92
CA ARG A 164 15.28 19.14 10.77
C ARG A 164 14.61 20.32 11.48
N ALA A 165 13.41 20.14 12.02
CA ALA A 165 12.53 21.21 12.48
C ALA A 165 13.16 22.11 13.56
N ILE A 166 13.91 21.53 14.51
CA ILE A 166 14.53 22.27 15.63
C ILE A 166 16.04 22.43 15.43
N GLY A 167 16.73 21.38 14.98
CA GLY A 167 18.20 21.41 14.87
C GLY A 167 18.75 22.38 13.84
N THR A 168 18.06 22.53 12.71
CA THR A 168 18.53 23.42 11.63
C THR A 168 18.56 24.88 12.04
N PRO A 169 17.47 25.47 12.59
CA PRO A 169 17.51 26.88 13.01
C PRO A 169 18.45 27.10 14.20
N ALA A 170 18.58 26.14 15.12
CA ALA A 170 19.50 26.25 16.24
C ALA A 170 20.96 26.28 15.79
N LEU A 171 21.38 25.30 14.98
CA LEU A 171 22.74 25.23 14.46
C LEU A 171 23.05 26.42 13.53
N ALA A 172 22.13 26.75 12.63
CA ALA A 172 22.32 27.88 11.72
C ALA A 172 22.38 29.20 12.48
N GLY A 173 21.51 29.41 13.47
CA GLY A 173 21.56 30.61 14.32
C GLY A 173 22.91 30.73 15.05
N ALA A 174 23.35 29.66 15.71
CA ALA A 174 24.63 29.64 16.43
C ALA A 174 25.83 29.95 15.51
N LEU A 175 25.90 29.31 14.34
CA LEU A 175 26.98 29.55 13.37
C LEU A 175 26.94 30.97 12.79
N LEU A 176 25.75 31.52 12.51
CA LEU A 176 25.62 32.88 11.98
C LEU A 176 26.10 33.92 12.99
N ILE A 177 25.69 33.77 14.26
CA ILE A 177 26.16 34.60 15.36
C ILE A 177 27.67 34.46 15.52
N GLY A 178 28.20 33.24 15.44
CA GLY A 178 29.63 32.97 15.47
C GLY A 178 30.41 33.68 14.36
N CYS A 179 29.95 33.62 13.11
CA CYS A 179 30.58 34.33 12.00
C CYS A 179 30.59 35.86 12.19
N LEU A 180 29.46 36.43 12.64
CA LEU A 180 29.35 37.88 12.88
C LEU A 180 30.19 38.34 14.08
N ALA A 181 30.24 37.54 15.14
CA ALA A 181 31.09 37.79 16.30
C ALA A 181 32.58 37.73 15.94
N PHE A 182 32.98 36.76 15.10
CA PHE A 182 34.35 36.68 14.59
C PHE A 182 34.71 37.90 13.73
N LEU A 183 33.81 38.33 12.84
CA LEU A 183 34.03 39.56 12.06
C LEU A 183 34.12 40.80 12.94
N ALA A 184 33.30 40.90 13.99
CA ALA A 184 33.34 42.02 14.93
C ALA A 184 34.61 42.01 15.79
N TYR A 185 35.14 40.84 16.10
CA TYR A 185 36.43 40.66 16.75
C TYR A 185 37.59 41.16 15.87
N LEU A 186 37.51 40.99 14.54
CA LEU A 186 38.49 41.54 13.60
C LEU A 186 38.36 43.06 13.44
N ASP A 187 37.19 43.55 13.02
CA ASP A 187 36.86 44.98 12.98
C ASP A 187 35.33 45.15 12.87
N LEU A 188 34.76 46.03 13.70
CA LEU A 188 33.31 46.26 13.76
C LEU A 188 32.72 46.70 12.40
N ARG A 189 33.48 47.37 11.55
CA ARG A 189 33.05 47.83 10.22
C ARG A 189 32.86 46.67 9.26
N LEU A 190 33.70 45.62 9.35
CA LEU A 190 33.54 44.40 8.54
C LEU A 190 32.27 43.66 8.92
N ALA A 191 31.99 43.55 10.23
CA ALA A 191 30.74 42.97 10.71
C ALA A 191 29.50 43.77 10.26
N GLY A 192 29.57 45.11 10.30
CA GLY A 192 28.50 45.98 9.79
C GLY A 192 28.26 45.80 8.29
N LEU A 193 29.32 45.77 7.48
CA LEU A 193 29.26 45.55 6.04
C LEU A 193 28.66 44.18 5.70
N ALA A 194 29.12 43.13 6.37
CA ALA A 194 28.56 41.79 6.23
C ALA A 194 27.08 41.76 6.65
N GLY A 195 26.73 42.42 7.75
CA GLY A 195 25.35 42.53 8.24
C GLY A 195 24.41 43.17 7.22
N ILE A 196 24.80 44.29 6.60
CA ILE A 196 24.02 44.96 5.54
C ILE A 196 23.81 44.03 4.35
N GLY A 197 24.89 43.38 3.90
CA GLY A 197 24.84 42.43 2.78
C GLY A 197 23.93 41.22 3.06
N LEU A 198 24.02 40.65 4.26
CA LEU A 198 23.16 39.55 4.72
C LEU A 198 21.69 39.97 4.85
N LEU A 199 21.40 41.19 5.31
CA LEU A 199 20.03 41.72 5.35
C LEU A 199 19.44 41.89 3.94
N GLY A 200 20.22 42.43 3.00
CA GLY A 200 19.83 42.53 1.60
C GLY A 200 19.58 41.14 0.98
N PHE A 201 20.49 40.20 1.20
CA PHE A 201 20.34 38.81 0.76
C PHE A 201 19.07 38.16 1.33
N GLY A 202 18.82 38.35 2.64
CA GLY A 202 17.62 37.89 3.33
C GLY A 202 16.34 38.48 2.74
N TRP A 203 16.33 39.78 2.43
CA TRP A 203 15.19 40.44 1.80
C TRP A 203 14.90 39.87 0.39
N ALA A 204 15.92 39.70 -0.44
CA ALA A 204 15.75 39.19 -1.81
C ALA A 204 15.25 37.74 -1.82
N THR A 205 15.78 36.90 -0.93
CA THR A 205 15.39 35.49 -0.79
C THR A 205 13.99 35.32 -0.21
N ASP A 206 13.61 36.11 0.81
CA ASP A 206 12.26 36.12 1.35
C ASP A 206 11.24 36.64 0.32
N GLY A 207 11.58 37.70 -0.41
CA GLY A 207 10.78 38.19 -1.54
C GLY A 207 10.58 37.10 -2.59
N ARG A 208 11.63 36.35 -2.92
CA ARG A 208 11.57 35.20 -3.85
C ARG A 208 10.68 34.09 -3.31
N ALA A 209 10.77 33.77 -2.02
CA ALA A 209 9.93 32.75 -1.39
C ALA A 209 8.44 33.14 -1.43
N ALA A 210 8.11 34.40 -1.16
CA ALA A 210 6.74 34.92 -1.26
C ALA A 210 6.19 34.86 -2.69
N VAL A 211 7.00 35.23 -3.69
CA VAL A 211 6.62 35.12 -5.11
C VAL A 211 6.42 33.66 -5.51
N ARG A 212 7.30 32.75 -5.05
CA ARG A 212 7.14 31.31 -5.29
C ARG A 212 5.89 30.71 -4.65
N ALA A 213 5.52 31.15 -3.46
CA ALA A 213 4.28 30.70 -2.82
C ALA A 213 3.05 31.09 -3.67
N ARG A 214 3.04 32.33 -4.19
CA ARG A 214 1.99 32.80 -5.12
C ARG A 214 2.02 32.05 -6.45
N LEU A 215 3.21 31.77 -6.98
CA LEU A 215 3.40 30.97 -8.18
C LEU A 215 2.81 29.57 -8.00
N GLY A 216 3.14 28.88 -6.90
CA GLY A 216 2.61 27.55 -6.60
C GLY A 216 1.09 27.55 -6.48
N ALA A 217 0.50 28.59 -5.88
CA ALA A 217 -0.96 28.74 -5.84
C ALA A 217 -1.58 28.92 -7.25
N ALA A 218 -0.94 29.71 -8.12
CA ALA A 218 -1.37 29.90 -9.51
C ALA A 218 -1.17 28.63 -10.35
N GLU A 219 -0.11 27.86 -10.12
CA GLU A 219 0.11 26.57 -10.77
C GLU A 219 -0.91 25.52 -10.32
N LEU A 220 -1.25 25.48 -9.03
CA LEU A 220 -2.29 24.59 -8.50
C LEU A 220 -3.66 24.87 -9.13
N SER A 221 -4.05 26.14 -9.28
CA SER A 221 -5.31 26.51 -9.93
C SER A 221 -5.30 26.18 -11.43
N ALA A 222 -4.18 26.44 -12.11
CA ALA A 222 -4.00 26.07 -13.52
C ALA A 222 -4.06 24.55 -13.74
N ASN A 223 -3.39 23.78 -12.88
CA ASN A 223 -3.41 22.31 -12.93
C ASN A 223 -4.81 21.76 -12.62
N ALA A 224 -5.54 22.35 -11.67
CA ALA A 224 -6.92 21.96 -11.38
C ALA A 224 -7.87 22.25 -12.56
N ALA A 225 -7.67 23.37 -13.26
CA ALA A 225 -8.43 23.68 -14.46
C ALA A 225 -8.12 22.70 -15.60
N LEU A 226 -6.84 22.44 -15.87
CA LEU A 226 -6.40 21.46 -16.87
C LEU A 226 -6.93 20.05 -16.56
N ARG A 227 -6.85 19.60 -15.31
CA ARG A 227 -7.37 18.29 -14.89
C ARG A 227 -8.86 18.17 -15.17
N ARG A 228 -9.65 19.21 -14.88
CA ARG A 228 -11.08 19.23 -15.19
C ARG A 228 -11.34 19.10 -16.68
N SER A 229 -10.62 19.83 -17.53
CA SER A 229 -10.73 19.71 -18.99
C SER A 229 -10.35 18.33 -19.49
N LEU A 230 -9.26 17.73 -18.99
CA LEU A 230 -8.83 16.38 -19.37
C LEU A 230 -9.82 15.31 -18.92
N SER A 231 -10.37 15.42 -17.70
CA SER A 231 -11.42 14.51 -17.23
C SER A 231 -12.67 14.64 -18.08
N TYR A 232 -13.09 15.86 -18.41
CA TYR A 232 -14.23 16.09 -19.30
C TYR A 232 -14.03 15.43 -20.67
N LEU A 233 -12.85 15.55 -21.28
CA LEU A 233 -12.54 14.87 -22.55
C LEU A 233 -12.54 13.35 -22.41
N ALA A 234 -12.00 12.81 -21.31
CA ALA A 234 -11.97 11.38 -21.06
C ALA A 234 -13.38 10.80 -20.92
N ASP A 235 -14.26 11.50 -20.19
CA ASP A 235 -15.65 11.11 -19.98
C ASP A 235 -16.47 11.15 -21.29
N HIS A 236 -16.07 11.97 -22.26
CA HIS A 236 -16.78 12.16 -23.53
C HIS A 236 -15.97 11.70 -24.76
N LEU A 237 -14.98 10.82 -24.56
CA LEU A 237 -14.05 10.40 -25.61
C LEU A 237 -14.77 9.80 -26.83
N SER A 238 -15.79 8.98 -26.59
CA SER A 238 -16.58 8.36 -27.67
C SER A 238 -17.29 9.39 -28.55
N ALA A 239 -17.78 10.50 -27.97
CA ALA A 239 -18.41 11.58 -28.72
C ALA A 239 -17.38 12.37 -29.54
N LEU A 240 -16.20 12.62 -28.97
CA LEU A 240 -15.11 13.31 -29.64
C LEU A 240 -14.59 12.51 -30.85
N VAL A 241 -14.49 11.18 -30.73
CA VAL A 241 -14.13 10.28 -31.85
C VAL A 241 -15.26 10.23 -32.89
N ALA A 242 -16.52 10.12 -32.46
CA ALA A 242 -17.67 10.05 -33.36
C ALA A 242 -17.85 11.30 -34.23
N HIS A 243 -17.51 12.49 -33.70
CA HIS A 243 -17.64 13.76 -34.41
C HIS A 243 -16.32 14.29 -35.00
N GLY A 244 -15.18 13.61 -34.78
CA GLY A 244 -13.88 14.03 -35.30
C GLY A 244 -13.41 15.40 -34.79
N THR A 245 -13.82 15.82 -33.58
CA THR A 245 -13.63 17.19 -33.08
C THR A 245 -12.34 17.40 -32.26
N ALA A 246 -11.40 16.46 -32.29
CA ALA A 246 -10.18 16.47 -31.47
C ALA A 246 -9.39 17.79 -31.60
N ASP A 247 -9.15 18.25 -32.82
CA ASP A 247 -8.39 19.48 -33.09
C ASP A 247 -9.11 20.74 -32.59
N LEU A 248 -10.45 20.76 -32.68
CA LEU A 248 -11.28 21.87 -32.23
C LEU A 248 -11.27 21.98 -30.70
N GLU A 249 -11.45 20.86 -30.00
CA GLU A 249 -11.39 20.82 -28.54
C GLU A 249 -9.99 21.14 -28.00
N GLN A 250 -8.94 20.67 -28.67
CA GLN A 250 -7.57 21.04 -28.31
C GLN A 250 -7.35 22.56 -28.42
N ARG A 251 -7.80 23.19 -29.51
CA ARG A 251 -7.68 24.65 -29.70
C ARG A 251 -8.50 25.40 -28.65
N ARG A 252 -9.75 25.01 -28.42
CA ARG A 252 -10.61 25.62 -27.41
C ARG A 252 -9.97 25.58 -26.02
N ILE A 253 -9.51 24.40 -25.57
CA ILE A 253 -8.85 24.24 -24.27
C ILE A 253 -7.57 25.06 -24.20
N SER A 254 -6.77 25.10 -25.27
CA SER A 254 -5.56 25.93 -25.30
C SER A 254 -5.85 27.42 -25.11
N THR A 255 -6.92 27.93 -25.74
CA THR A 255 -7.39 29.31 -25.62
C THR A 255 -7.96 29.59 -24.22
N GLU A 256 -8.76 28.68 -23.66
CA GLU A 256 -9.29 28.79 -22.29
C GLU A 256 -8.17 28.73 -21.23
N MET A 257 -7.10 27.96 -21.47
CA MET A 257 -5.96 27.83 -20.55
C MET A 257 -5.01 29.03 -20.60
N ALA A 258 -4.92 29.75 -21.72
CA ALA A 258 -4.01 30.88 -21.88
C ALA A 258 -4.12 31.94 -20.75
N PRO A 259 -5.31 32.53 -20.46
CA PRO A 259 -5.44 33.53 -19.40
C PRO A 259 -5.18 32.97 -18.00
N ILE A 260 -5.37 31.67 -17.80
CA ILE A 260 -5.12 31.00 -16.51
C ILE A 260 -3.61 30.84 -16.26
N ARG A 261 -2.80 30.67 -17.31
CA ARG A 261 -1.34 30.48 -17.22
C ARG A 261 -0.53 31.78 -17.17
N LEU A 262 -1.00 32.86 -17.81
CA LEU A 262 -0.27 34.13 -17.89
C LEU A 262 0.19 34.70 -16.53
N PRO A 263 -0.63 34.71 -15.44
CA PRO A 263 -0.18 35.19 -14.14
C PRO A 263 0.95 34.35 -13.54
N ALA A 264 0.93 33.03 -13.75
CA ALA A 264 1.98 32.12 -13.30
C ALA A 264 3.31 32.43 -14.03
N ASP A 265 3.26 32.71 -15.33
CA ASP A 265 4.47 33.06 -16.10
C ASP A 265 5.11 34.37 -15.63
N ALA A 266 4.31 35.38 -15.30
CA ALA A 266 4.80 36.64 -14.75
C ALA A 266 5.47 36.45 -13.37
N LEU A 267 4.84 35.67 -12.48
CA LEU A 267 5.39 35.33 -11.17
C LEU A 267 6.68 34.50 -11.29
N ARG A 268 6.73 33.57 -12.25
CA ARG A 268 7.92 32.77 -12.55
C ARG A 268 9.09 33.65 -12.98
N ARG A 269 8.89 34.58 -13.91
CA ARG A 269 9.92 35.56 -14.31
C ARG A 269 10.41 36.40 -13.12
N ARG A 270 9.48 36.95 -12.32
CA ARG A 270 9.83 37.72 -11.12
C ARG A 270 10.64 36.90 -10.10
N SER A 271 10.33 35.61 -9.94
CA SER A 271 11.10 34.73 -9.06
C SER A 271 12.55 34.58 -9.54
N VAL A 272 12.79 34.48 -10.85
CA VAL A 272 14.13 34.34 -11.45
C VAL A 272 14.94 35.62 -11.26
N VAL A 273 14.34 36.80 -11.46
CA VAL A 273 15.00 38.08 -11.20
C VAL A 273 15.46 38.17 -9.74
N LEU A 274 14.60 37.83 -8.78
CA LEU A 274 14.95 37.84 -7.36
C LEU A 274 16.03 36.82 -7.00
N LEU A 275 16.17 35.72 -7.75
CA LEU A 275 17.32 34.81 -7.61
C LEU A 275 18.61 35.50 -8.01
N GLY A 276 18.61 36.18 -9.16
CA GLY A 276 19.79 36.93 -9.62
C GLY A 276 20.22 37.98 -8.61
N VAL A 277 19.26 38.74 -8.06
CA VAL A 277 19.52 39.73 -7.00
C VAL A 277 20.08 39.06 -5.74
N ALA A 278 19.48 37.95 -5.29
CA ALA A 278 19.97 37.23 -4.11
C ALA A 278 21.40 36.70 -4.32
N VAL A 279 21.69 36.07 -5.46
CA VAL A 279 23.04 35.57 -5.78
C VAL A 279 24.04 36.72 -5.84
N GLY A 280 23.70 37.84 -6.47
CA GLY A 280 24.55 39.03 -6.53
C GLY A 280 24.83 39.64 -5.15
N LEU A 281 23.83 39.69 -4.26
CA LEU A 281 24.02 40.17 -2.88
C LEU A 281 24.88 39.20 -2.06
N ALA A 282 24.68 37.89 -2.21
CA ALA A 282 25.49 36.86 -1.54
C ALA A 282 26.97 36.98 -1.92
N THR A 283 27.29 36.97 -3.21
CA THR A 283 28.68 37.08 -3.68
C THR A 283 29.26 38.47 -3.44
N GLY A 284 28.45 39.51 -3.62
CA GLY A 284 28.82 40.90 -3.35
C GLY A 284 29.17 41.14 -1.88
N THR A 285 28.49 40.49 -0.94
CA THR A 285 28.80 40.58 0.50
C THR A 285 30.21 40.04 0.78
N VAL A 286 30.55 38.87 0.24
CA VAL A 286 31.88 38.26 0.41
C VAL A 286 32.97 39.11 -0.22
N ALA A 287 32.73 39.59 -1.45
CA ALA A 287 33.67 40.45 -2.17
C ALA A 287 33.89 41.78 -1.44
N ALA A 288 32.83 42.39 -0.90
CA ALA A 288 32.91 43.65 -0.16
C ALA A 288 33.70 43.49 1.14
N VAL A 289 33.48 42.40 1.89
CA VAL A 289 34.27 42.09 3.11
C VAL A 289 35.74 41.87 2.78
N LEU A 290 36.04 41.12 1.70
CA LEU A 290 37.41 40.89 1.25
C LEU A 290 38.10 42.20 0.84
N ALA A 291 37.43 43.03 0.04
CA ALA A 291 37.96 44.31 -0.41
C ALA A 291 38.18 45.29 0.74
N ALA A 292 37.24 45.37 1.68
CA ALA A 292 37.37 46.19 2.89
C ALA A 292 38.50 45.67 3.81
N GLY A 293 38.63 44.35 3.95
CA GLY A 293 39.73 43.73 4.69
C GLY A 293 41.10 44.04 4.06
N ALA A 294 41.22 43.94 2.74
CA ALA A 294 42.43 44.31 2.02
C ALA A 294 42.79 45.80 2.17
N TRP A 295 41.79 46.68 2.11
CA TRP A 295 41.97 48.12 2.33
C TRP A 295 42.43 48.44 3.75
N LEU A 296 41.83 47.81 4.77
CA LEU A 296 42.27 47.93 6.16
C LEU A 296 43.69 47.36 6.36
N GLY A 297 44.09 46.39 5.55
CA GLY A 297 45.45 45.87 5.52
C GLY A 297 46.48 46.86 4.98
N LEU A 298 46.13 47.67 3.97
CA LEU A 298 46.97 48.78 3.51
C LEU A 298 47.20 49.84 4.61
N ALA A 299 46.22 50.01 5.50
CA ALA A 299 46.32 50.89 6.67
C ALA A 299 47.04 50.24 7.87
N GLY A 300 47.55 49.00 7.73
CA GLY A 300 48.24 48.26 8.79
C GLY A 300 47.34 47.80 9.95
N ARG A 301 46.00 47.89 9.82
CA ARG A 301 45.05 47.53 10.89
C ARG A 301 44.66 46.05 10.87
N LEU A 302 44.76 45.40 9.71
CA LEU A 302 44.51 43.98 9.52
C LEU A 302 45.67 43.34 8.76
N SER A 303 45.90 42.07 9.04
CA SER A 303 46.80 41.23 8.27
C SER A 303 46.11 40.62 7.04
N PRO A 304 46.89 40.17 6.03
CA PRO A 304 46.34 39.44 4.89
C PRO A 304 45.58 38.17 5.30
N GLY A 305 46.04 37.45 6.33
CA GLY A 305 45.36 36.28 6.87
C GLY A 305 44.04 36.63 7.56
N GLU A 306 43.97 37.73 8.31
CA GLU A 306 42.70 38.22 8.90
C GLU A 306 41.69 38.63 7.83
N ALA A 307 42.13 39.28 6.75
CA ALA A 307 41.25 39.62 5.63
C ALA A 307 40.68 38.36 4.95
N ALA A 308 41.51 37.33 4.76
CA ALA A 308 41.08 36.05 4.19
C ALA A 308 40.15 35.25 5.12
N ALA A 309 40.44 35.22 6.43
CA ALA A 309 39.59 34.61 7.44
C ALA A 309 38.23 35.34 7.53
N GLY A 310 38.23 36.68 7.45
CA GLY A 310 37.02 37.49 7.40
C GLY A 310 36.16 37.21 6.16
N ALA A 311 36.77 37.13 4.98
CA ALA A 311 36.05 36.76 3.76
C ALA A 311 35.45 35.33 3.86
N THR A 312 36.18 34.40 4.47
CA THR A 312 35.70 33.03 4.74
C THR A 312 34.52 33.05 5.71
N ALA A 313 34.59 33.83 6.79
CA ALA A 313 33.50 34.01 7.75
C ALA A 313 32.25 34.60 7.07
N ALA A 314 32.40 35.59 6.18
CA ALA A 314 31.31 36.17 5.40
C ALA A 314 30.66 35.14 4.46
N ALA A 315 31.46 34.33 3.75
CA ALA A 315 30.95 33.26 2.88
C ALA A 315 30.17 32.20 3.67
N LEU A 316 30.69 31.79 4.83
CA LEU A 316 29.98 30.88 5.74
C LEU A 316 28.69 31.50 6.26
N ALA A 317 28.69 32.78 6.64
CA ALA A 317 27.50 33.48 7.11
C ALA A 317 26.38 33.49 6.06
N VAL A 318 26.72 33.76 4.79
CA VAL A 318 25.77 33.70 3.66
C VAL A 318 25.18 32.29 3.52
N GLY A 319 26.02 31.25 3.50
CA GLY A 319 25.56 29.85 3.36
C GLY A 319 24.77 29.35 4.58
N VAL A 320 25.06 29.85 5.78
CA VAL A 320 24.28 29.59 6.99
C VAL A 320 22.89 30.26 6.92
N LEU A 321 22.85 31.54 6.53
CA LEU A 321 21.60 32.29 6.38
C LEU A 321 20.70 31.66 5.31
N GLU A 322 21.27 31.22 4.18
CA GLU A 322 20.51 30.51 3.14
C GLU A 322 19.82 29.25 3.69
N ARG A 323 20.52 28.46 4.52
CA ARG A 323 19.94 27.28 5.19
C ARG A 323 18.79 27.64 6.11
N LEU A 324 18.91 28.73 6.87
CA LEU A 324 17.86 29.21 7.78
C LEU A 324 16.61 29.67 7.01
N LEU A 325 16.80 30.43 5.93
CA LEU A 325 15.73 30.91 5.07
C LEU A 325 15.02 29.75 4.34
N ARG A 326 15.79 28.76 3.88
CA ARG A 326 15.24 27.53 3.29
C ARG A 326 14.38 26.76 4.29
N TRP A 327 14.87 26.59 5.53
CA TRP A 327 14.10 25.98 6.61
C TRP A 327 12.81 26.76 6.90
N ARG A 328 12.85 28.10 6.88
CA ARG A 328 11.67 28.95 7.08
C ARG A 328 10.62 28.72 6.00
N ALA A 329 11.05 28.61 4.74
CA ALA A 329 10.18 28.27 3.61
C ALA A 329 9.58 26.86 3.74
N GLU A 330 10.38 25.86 4.13
CA GLU A 330 9.89 24.49 4.40
C GLU A 330 8.83 24.48 5.52
N ARG A 331 9.07 25.18 6.63
CA ARG A 331 8.10 25.33 7.73
C ARG A 331 6.80 26.01 7.28
N ALA A 332 6.91 27.09 6.48
CA ALA A 332 5.75 27.81 5.96
C ALA A 332 4.89 26.91 5.06
N ALA A 333 5.51 26.04 4.27
CA ALA A 333 4.80 25.07 3.44
C ALA A 333 4.16 23.92 4.25
N ALA A 334 4.80 23.47 5.33
CA ALA A 334 4.29 22.38 6.18
C ALA A 334 3.11 22.79 7.06
N THR A 335 3.10 24.03 7.55
CA THR A 335 2.12 24.54 8.53
C THR A 335 0.65 24.40 8.09
N PRO A 336 0.21 24.84 6.89
CA PRO A 336 -1.21 24.73 6.50
C PRO A 336 -1.67 23.28 6.41
N VAL A 337 -0.78 22.37 6.00
CA VAL A 337 -1.05 20.95 5.88
C VAL A 337 -1.25 20.31 7.25
N PHE A 338 -0.37 20.61 8.20
CA PHE A 338 -0.52 20.17 9.60
C PHE A 338 -1.81 20.72 10.24
N ALA A 339 -2.13 21.98 9.96
CA ALA A 339 -3.37 22.60 10.44
C ALA A 339 -4.62 21.90 9.87
N GLU A 340 -4.62 21.56 8.59
CA GLU A 340 -5.71 20.85 7.93
C GLU A 340 -5.88 19.42 8.47
N ILE A 341 -4.79 18.66 8.63
CA ILE A 341 -4.83 17.33 9.27
C ILE A 341 -5.38 17.45 10.69
N ALA A 342 -4.88 18.40 11.49
CA ALA A 342 -5.35 18.61 12.86
C ALA A 342 -6.83 19.02 12.92
N ARG A 343 -7.31 19.80 11.96
CA ARG A 343 -8.72 20.21 11.84
C ARG A 343 -9.63 19.03 11.51
N GLN A 344 -9.25 18.21 10.53
CA GLN A 344 -9.99 17.02 10.13
C GLN A 344 -10.06 16.00 11.28
N LEU A 345 -8.93 15.66 11.89
CA LEU A 345 -8.88 14.73 13.04
C LEU A 345 -9.59 15.28 14.28
N GLY A 346 -9.51 16.59 14.52
CA GLY A 346 -10.23 17.24 15.63
C GLY A 346 -11.74 17.11 15.52
N SER A 347 -12.29 17.11 14.30
CA SER A 347 -13.72 16.95 14.06
C SER A 347 -14.25 15.54 14.40
N PHE A 348 -13.38 14.53 14.42
CA PHE A 348 -13.74 13.15 14.75
C PHE A 348 -13.79 12.91 16.27
N ASN A 349 -12.83 13.44 17.02
CA ASN A 349 -12.69 13.20 18.46
C ASN A 349 -13.76 13.89 19.31
N ALA A 350 -14.22 15.10 18.94
CA ALA A 350 -15.20 15.85 19.72
C ALA A 350 -16.55 15.10 19.88
N ARG A 351 -16.94 14.27 18.90
CA ARG A 351 -18.22 13.54 18.94
C ARG A 351 -18.19 12.25 19.76
N ARG A 352 -17.00 11.73 20.07
CA ARG A 352 -16.83 10.49 20.87
C ARG A 352 -16.89 10.78 22.36
N GLN A 353 -16.34 11.91 22.80
CA GLN A 353 -16.15 12.24 24.21
C GLN A 353 -17.48 12.49 24.96
N GLU A 354 -18.57 12.73 24.23
CA GLU A 354 -19.93 12.94 24.79
C GLU A 354 -20.77 11.65 24.94
N ARG A 355 -20.32 10.50 24.42
CA ARG A 355 -21.14 9.28 24.39
C ARG A 355 -20.71 8.30 25.48
N SER A 356 -21.49 8.20 26.56
CA SER A 356 -21.41 7.07 27.48
C SER A 356 -21.89 5.82 26.74
N ALA A 357 -21.04 4.80 26.64
CA ALA A 357 -21.32 3.56 25.92
C ALA A 357 -22.39 2.74 26.66
N VAL A 358 -23.61 2.71 26.12
CA VAL A 358 -24.69 1.86 26.66
C VAL A 358 -24.62 0.48 25.98
N PRO A 359 -24.60 -0.63 26.72
CA PRO A 359 -24.64 -1.97 26.14
C PRO A 359 -26.01 -2.24 25.50
N LEU A 360 -26.01 -2.94 24.37
CA LEU A 360 -27.22 -3.37 23.67
C LEU A 360 -27.72 -4.72 24.21
N PRO A 361 -29.05 -4.86 24.38
CA PRO A 361 -29.66 -6.14 24.75
C PRO A 361 -29.51 -7.17 23.62
N ALA A 362 -29.70 -8.45 23.95
CA ALA A 362 -29.65 -9.54 22.97
C ALA A 362 -30.93 -9.63 22.11
N ALA A 363 -32.06 -9.29 22.72
CA ALA A 363 -33.41 -9.40 22.17
C ALA A 363 -34.24 -8.19 22.62
N GLY A 364 -35.32 -7.91 21.92
CA GLY A 364 -36.24 -6.82 22.22
C GLY A 364 -36.83 -6.17 20.96
N PRO A 365 -37.73 -5.19 21.14
CA PRO A 365 -38.37 -4.50 20.03
C PRO A 365 -37.37 -3.61 19.29
N VAL A 366 -37.40 -3.67 17.97
CA VAL A 366 -36.83 -2.67 17.07
C VAL A 366 -37.92 -1.66 16.77
N VAL A 367 -37.70 -0.41 17.17
CA VAL A 367 -38.69 0.68 16.98
C VAL A 367 -38.05 1.83 16.22
N ALA A 368 -38.61 2.14 15.06
CA ALA A 368 -38.31 3.30 14.23
C ALA A 368 -39.49 4.28 14.33
N GLU A 369 -39.20 5.52 14.72
CA GLU A 369 -40.19 6.60 14.85
C GLU A 369 -39.74 7.80 14.01
N GLY A 370 -40.53 8.18 13.01
CA GLY A 370 -40.31 9.34 12.16
C GLY A 370 -38.95 9.36 11.44
N ILE A 371 -38.41 8.19 11.08
CA ILE A 371 -37.04 8.09 10.56
C ILE A 371 -36.93 8.74 9.18
N ALA A 372 -36.02 9.69 9.06
CA ALA A 372 -35.58 10.25 7.79
C ALA A 372 -34.09 10.02 7.60
N ALA A 373 -33.70 9.42 6.48
CA ALA A 373 -32.30 9.15 6.15
C ALA A 373 -32.08 9.19 4.65
N ASP A 374 -30.94 9.76 4.24
CA ASP A 374 -30.53 9.76 2.86
C ASP A 374 -29.75 8.48 2.58
N GLY A 375 -30.26 7.66 1.67
CA GLY A 375 -29.53 6.54 1.10
C GLY A 375 -28.56 6.97 0.00
N THR A 376 -27.82 6.01 -0.53
CA THR A 376 -27.11 6.18 -1.79
C THR A 376 -28.09 6.14 -2.97
N LEU A 377 -27.65 6.53 -4.17
CA LEU A 377 -28.44 6.43 -5.41
C LEU A 377 -29.04 5.03 -5.66
N ARG A 378 -28.49 3.97 -5.03
CA ARG A 378 -28.91 2.57 -5.19
C ARG A 378 -29.68 2.00 -4.00
N SER A 379 -29.94 2.77 -2.94
CA SER A 379 -30.57 2.27 -1.70
C SER A 379 -31.85 3.01 -1.30
N GLY A 380 -32.18 4.12 -1.98
CA GLY A 380 -33.41 4.88 -1.73
C GLY A 380 -33.36 5.75 -0.48
N ARG A 381 -34.22 6.77 -0.40
CA ARG A 381 -34.33 7.67 0.76
C ARG A 381 -35.45 7.20 1.69
N LEU A 382 -35.27 7.35 3.00
CA LEU A 382 -36.33 7.16 4.01
C LEU A 382 -36.95 8.51 4.38
N VAL A 383 -38.28 8.57 4.47
CA VAL A 383 -39.03 9.80 4.74
C VAL A 383 -40.14 9.56 5.78
N GLY A 384 -39.83 9.82 7.05
CA GLY A 384 -40.81 9.70 8.15
C GLY A 384 -41.27 8.27 8.35
N LEU A 385 -40.32 7.32 8.38
CA LEU A 385 -40.59 5.91 8.55
C LEU A 385 -40.93 5.59 10.01
N ASP A 386 -42.13 5.05 10.23
CA ASP A 386 -42.59 4.45 11.48
C ASP A 386 -42.70 2.92 11.30
N LEU A 387 -42.01 2.15 12.15
CA LEU A 387 -41.99 0.70 12.08
C LEU A 387 -41.64 0.09 13.44
N ALA A 388 -42.32 -0.99 13.82
CA ALA A 388 -41.99 -1.78 15.00
C ALA A 388 -42.06 -3.28 14.68
N PHE A 389 -41.08 -4.05 15.16
CA PHE A 389 -41.06 -5.51 15.15
C PHE A 389 -40.15 -6.04 16.25
N ASP A 390 -40.34 -7.29 16.67
CA ASP A 390 -39.55 -7.91 17.73
C ASP A 390 -38.39 -8.73 17.17
N LEU A 391 -37.27 -8.76 17.89
CA LEU A 391 -36.19 -9.72 17.69
C LEU A 391 -36.01 -10.57 18.95
N PRO A 392 -35.69 -11.87 18.83
CA PRO A 392 -35.38 -12.60 17.59
C PRO A 392 -36.62 -12.97 16.77
N ALA A 393 -36.61 -12.66 15.47
CA ALA A 393 -37.56 -13.10 14.46
C ALA A 393 -36.89 -13.07 13.08
N HIS A 394 -37.45 -13.79 12.11
CA HIS A 394 -37.00 -13.80 10.71
C HIS A 394 -37.86 -12.83 9.89
N VAL A 395 -37.30 -11.67 9.56
CA VAL A 395 -37.97 -10.54 8.91
C VAL A 395 -37.42 -10.30 7.51
N GLY A 396 -38.29 -10.32 6.50
CA GLY A 396 -37.98 -9.93 5.13
C GLY A 396 -38.30 -8.47 4.87
N LEU A 397 -37.38 -7.72 4.26
CA LEU A 397 -37.63 -6.37 3.75
C LEU A 397 -37.73 -6.46 2.22
N THR A 398 -38.91 -6.21 1.64
CA THR A 398 -39.11 -6.24 0.18
C THR A 398 -39.41 -4.83 -0.35
N GLY A 399 -39.10 -4.59 -1.62
CA GLY A 399 -39.34 -3.33 -2.31
C GLY A 399 -38.33 -3.12 -3.44
N ASP A 400 -38.63 -2.20 -4.36
CA ASP A 400 -37.71 -1.81 -5.43
C ASP A 400 -36.36 -1.33 -4.86
N PRO A 401 -35.25 -1.38 -5.61
CA PRO A 401 -33.93 -1.01 -5.12
C PRO A 401 -33.84 0.38 -4.46
N ASP A 402 -34.69 1.32 -4.87
CA ASP A 402 -34.81 2.70 -4.38
C ASP A 402 -35.95 2.91 -3.36
N SER A 403 -36.62 1.84 -2.92
CA SER A 403 -37.74 1.88 -1.97
C SER A 403 -37.37 2.30 -0.54
N GLY A 404 -36.07 2.22 -0.17
CA GLY A 404 -35.55 2.56 1.15
C GLY A 404 -35.28 1.35 2.07
N ALA A 405 -35.65 0.13 1.68
CA ALA A 405 -35.41 -1.09 2.47
C ALA A 405 -33.91 -1.29 2.81
N ARG A 406 -33.04 -1.09 1.81
CA ARG A 406 -31.58 -1.16 1.96
C ARG A 406 -31.04 -0.07 2.89
N THR A 407 -31.55 1.14 2.76
CA THR A 407 -31.20 2.25 3.67
C THR A 407 -31.60 1.94 5.10
N PHE A 408 -32.77 1.32 5.34
CA PHE A 408 -33.18 0.88 6.67
C PHE A 408 -32.26 -0.23 7.22
N ALA A 409 -31.93 -1.24 6.41
CA ALA A 409 -30.95 -2.28 6.79
C ALA A 409 -29.58 -1.66 7.15
N GLY A 410 -29.10 -0.68 6.37
CA GLY A 410 -27.88 0.06 6.65
C GLY A 410 -27.95 0.89 7.94
N LEU A 411 -29.12 1.45 8.28
CA LEU A 411 -29.34 2.13 9.57
C LEU A 411 -29.28 1.16 10.75
N LEU A 412 -29.80 -0.06 10.62
CA LEU A 412 -29.68 -1.12 11.64
C LEU A 412 -28.22 -1.57 11.81
N GLY A 413 -27.50 -1.75 10.69
CA GLY A 413 -26.09 -2.17 10.65
C GLY A 413 -25.06 -1.09 10.97
N GLY A 414 -25.47 0.17 11.12
CA GLY A 414 -24.61 1.28 11.56
C GLY A 414 -23.81 1.94 10.46
N GLN A 415 -24.16 1.65 9.22
CA GLN A 415 -23.55 2.25 8.04
C GLN A 415 -23.95 3.73 7.92
N ALA A 416 -25.14 4.09 8.42
CA ALA A 416 -25.65 5.46 8.45
C ALA A 416 -26.31 5.78 9.79
N VAL A 417 -26.52 7.08 10.04
CA VAL A 417 -27.26 7.62 11.19
C VAL A 417 -28.48 8.36 10.62
N PRO A 418 -29.68 8.23 11.22
CA PRO A 418 -30.85 8.98 10.76
C PRO A 418 -30.62 10.49 10.90
N ARG A 419 -31.13 11.26 9.94
CA ARG A 419 -31.13 12.74 10.00
C ARG A 419 -32.22 13.29 10.91
N ALA A 420 -33.34 12.58 10.99
CA ALA A 420 -34.45 12.87 11.88
C ALA A 420 -35.11 11.56 12.34
N GLY A 421 -35.84 11.63 13.44
CA GLY A 421 -36.48 10.47 14.06
C GLY A 421 -35.59 9.70 15.03
N ARG A 422 -36.14 8.63 15.60
CA ARG A 422 -35.49 7.81 16.63
C ARG A 422 -35.54 6.34 16.25
N LEU A 423 -34.38 5.67 16.29
CA LEU A 423 -34.24 4.23 16.05
C LEU A 423 -33.69 3.56 17.31
N THR A 424 -34.47 2.64 17.88
CA THR A 424 -34.13 1.94 19.12
C THR A 424 -34.17 0.42 18.95
N PHE A 425 -33.37 -0.27 19.76
CA PHE A 425 -33.41 -1.72 19.92
C PHE A 425 -33.43 -2.06 21.41
N GLY A 426 -34.49 -2.72 21.86
CA GLY A 426 -34.73 -3.00 23.28
C GLY A 426 -34.71 -1.73 24.14
N GLY A 427 -35.26 -0.63 23.63
CA GLY A 427 -35.33 0.67 24.30
C GLY A 427 -34.05 1.53 24.19
N VAL A 428 -32.91 0.96 23.79
CA VAL A 428 -31.64 1.69 23.63
C VAL A 428 -31.56 2.31 22.24
N ARG A 429 -31.19 3.60 22.14
CA ARG A 429 -30.97 4.23 20.82
C ARG A 429 -29.72 3.64 20.17
N LEU A 430 -29.85 3.14 18.94
CA LEU A 430 -28.72 2.52 18.22
C LEU A 430 -27.56 3.49 17.95
N ALA A 431 -27.81 4.80 17.97
CA ALA A 431 -26.79 5.83 17.83
C ALA A 431 -25.91 6.03 19.08
N ASP A 432 -26.38 5.61 20.26
CA ASP A 432 -25.69 5.76 21.55
C ASP A 432 -24.96 4.48 21.98
N ALA A 433 -25.26 3.35 21.33
CA ALA A 433 -24.64 2.08 21.60
C ALA A 433 -23.14 2.07 21.25
N ASP A 434 -22.36 1.30 22.01
CA ASP A 434 -20.96 1.04 21.64
C ASP A 434 -20.89 0.36 20.26
N PRO A 435 -20.07 0.86 19.30
CA PRO A 435 -20.00 0.28 17.96
C PRO A 435 -19.58 -1.18 17.93
N ALA A 436 -18.69 -1.61 18.83
CA ALA A 436 -18.25 -3.01 18.88
C ALA A 436 -19.32 -3.92 19.48
N ASP A 437 -20.02 -3.43 20.51
CA ASP A 437 -21.18 -4.11 21.10
C ASP A 437 -22.32 -4.27 20.08
N ARG A 438 -22.62 -3.20 19.37
CA ARG A 438 -23.60 -3.19 18.27
C ARG A 438 -23.24 -4.16 17.16
N ALA A 439 -22.00 -4.13 16.66
CA ALA A 439 -21.56 -5.05 15.61
C ALA A 439 -21.56 -6.53 16.03
N ARG A 440 -21.56 -6.80 17.34
CA ARG A 440 -21.70 -8.14 17.92
C ARG A 440 -23.17 -8.59 18.00
N ARG A 441 -24.06 -7.70 18.50
CA ARG A 441 -25.49 -7.97 18.68
C ARG A 441 -26.27 -7.95 17.36
N LEU A 442 -25.91 -7.06 16.44
CA LEU A 442 -26.52 -6.82 15.14
C LEU A 442 -25.42 -6.90 14.06
N ALA A 443 -25.05 -8.12 13.66
CA ALA A 443 -24.08 -8.29 12.58
C ALA A 443 -24.71 -7.85 11.26
N PHE A 444 -23.98 -7.07 10.47
CA PHE A 444 -24.47 -6.53 9.20
C PHE A 444 -23.59 -7.01 8.05
N SER A 445 -24.22 -7.61 7.04
CA SER A 445 -23.60 -7.97 5.76
C SER A 445 -24.21 -7.16 4.62
N GLY A 446 -23.41 -6.27 4.04
CA GLY A 446 -23.90 -5.26 3.09
C GLY A 446 -22.99 -4.04 2.97
N GLY A 447 -23.47 -2.99 2.31
CA GLY A 447 -22.77 -1.72 2.17
C GLY A 447 -21.45 -1.80 1.39
N GLU A 448 -20.43 -1.11 1.89
CA GLU A 448 -19.05 -1.14 1.38
C GLU A 448 -18.29 -2.29 2.06
N ILE A 449 -18.03 -3.38 1.32
CA ILE A 449 -17.37 -4.56 1.87
C ILE A 449 -15.85 -4.38 1.86
N LEU A 450 -15.23 -4.47 3.03
CA LEU A 450 -13.78 -4.49 3.17
C LEU A 450 -13.22 -5.89 2.88
N LEU A 451 -12.34 -6.00 1.88
CA LEU A 451 -11.48 -7.16 1.66
C LEU A 451 -10.05 -6.82 2.06
N LEU A 452 -9.44 -7.68 2.88
CA LEU A 452 -8.05 -7.57 3.30
C LEU A 452 -7.14 -8.26 2.28
N PRO A 453 -5.96 -7.69 1.96
CA PRO A 453 -4.91 -8.36 1.19
C PRO A 453 -4.23 -9.46 2.01
N ASN A 454 -4.99 -10.51 2.35
CA ASN A 454 -4.60 -11.58 3.25
C ASN A 454 -5.30 -12.90 2.85
N THR A 455 -5.13 -13.95 3.63
CA THR A 455 -5.78 -15.24 3.38
C THR A 455 -7.31 -15.11 3.43
N LEU A 456 -8.00 -16.01 2.75
CA LEU A 456 -9.46 -16.12 2.84
C LEU A 456 -9.90 -16.37 4.29
N ARG A 457 -9.15 -17.20 5.03
CA ARG A 457 -9.33 -17.43 6.48
C ARG A 457 -9.31 -16.12 7.25
N ALA A 458 -8.28 -15.29 7.04
CA ALA A 458 -8.17 -14.00 7.73
C ALA A 458 -9.31 -13.04 7.36
N ASN A 459 -9.77 -13.07 6.11
CA ASN A 459 -10.92 -12.29 5.68
C ASN A 459 -12.23 -12.72 6.35
N ILE A 460 -12.45 -14.02 6.54
CA ILE A 460 -13.61 -14.58 7.24
C ILE A 460 -13.52 -14.26 8.73
N LEU A 461 -12.35 -14.43 9.35
CA LEU A 461 -12.14 -14.16 10.79
C LEU A 461 -12.08 -12.67 11.15
N TYR A 462 -12.13 -11.77 10.19
CA TYR A 462 -12.05 -10.34 10.44
C TYR A 462 -13.18 -9.85 11.36
N GLY A 463 -12.82 -9.31 12.52
CA GLY A 463 -13.77 -8.87 13.55
C GLY A 463 -14.19 -9.97 14.55
N CYS A 464 -13.67 -11.20 14.41
CA CYS A 464 -13.81 -12.25 15.43
C CYS A 464 -12.77 -12.04 16.54
N ARG A 465 -13.20 -11.98 17.81
CA ARG A 465 -12.30 -11.79 18.97
C ARG A 465 -11.70 -13.11 19.47
N ASP A 466 -12.48 -14.19 19.41
CA ASP A 466 -12.09 -15.50 19.93
C ASP A 466 -11.51 -16.40 18.83
N GLN A 467 -10.45 -15.91 18.17
CA GLN A 467 -9.84 -16.64 17.05
C GLN A 467 -9.11 -17.91 17.47
N ASP A 468 -8.77 -18.01 18.76
CA ASP A 468 -8.07 -19.15 19.37
C ASP A 468 -9.05 -20.14 20.04
N ALA A 469 -10.36 -19.93 19.92
CA ALA A 469 -11.36 -20.85 20.46
C ALA A 469 -11.25 -22.22 19.76
N GLY A 470 -11.34 -23.31 20.52
CA GLY A 470 -11.21 -24.68 20.00
C GLY A 470 -12.26 -25.06 18.94
N ASP A 471 -13.37 -24.34 18.88
CA ASP A 471 -14.48 -24.54 17.92
C ASP A 471 -14.36 -23.69 16.64
N ILE A 472 -13.32 -22.85 16.52
CA ILE A 472 -13.22 -21.85 15.44
C ILE A 472 -13.23 -22.47 14.04
N GLU A 473 -12.58 -23.62 13.88
CA GLU A 473 -12.54 -24.32 12.59
C GLU A 473 -13.92 -24.85 12.20
N ALA A 474 -14.70 -25.37 13.17
CA ALA A 474 -16.08 -25.78 12.92
C ALA A 474 -16.97 -24.59 12.56
N ARG A 475 -16.79 -23.45 13.24
CA ARG A 475 -17.52 -22.20 12.95
C ARG A 475 -17.20 -21.65 11.56
N ILE A 476 -15.93 -21.65 11.14
CA ILE A 476 -15.54 -21.23 9.78
C ILE A 476 -16.22 -22.13 8.75
N MET A 477 -16.16 -23.45 8.95
CA MET A 477 -16.75 -24.40 8.00
C MET A 477 -18.27 -24.24 7.90
N SER A 478 -18.96 -24.08 9.03
CA SER A 478 -20.39 -23.77 9.06
C SER A 478 -20.71 -22.47 8.33
N ALA A 479 -19.96 -21.40 8.58
CA ALA A 479 -20.16 -20.10 7.93
C ALA A 479 -19.93 -20.17 6.41
N VAL A 480 -18.89 -20.88 5.97
CA VAL A 480 -18.58 -21.11 4.55
C VAL A 480 -19.68 -21.92 3.86
N GLU A 481 -20.25 -22.92 4.54
CA GLU A 481 -21.35 -23.73 4.04
C GLU A 481 -22.63 -22.89 3.90
N THR A 482 -23.02 -22.18 4.96
CA THR A 482 -24.21 -21.33 4.99
C THR A 482 -24.13 -20.23 3.94
N ALA A 483 -22.97 -19.57 3.78
CA ALA A 483 -22.77 -18.52 2.78
C ALA A 483 -22.62 -19.04 1.33
N GLY A 484 -22.57 -20.36 1.10
CA GLY A 484 -22.40 -20.94 -0.24
C GLY A 484 -20.99 -20.83 -0.82
N LEU A 485 -19.99 -20.65 0.03
CA LEU A 485 -18.59 -20.61 -0.36
C LEU A 485 -17.93 -21.98 -0.44
N ARG A 486 -18.55 -23.06 0.04
CA ARG A 486 -17.95 -24.41 0.09
C ARG A 486 -17.26 -24.81 -1.21
N GLY A 487 -17.98 -24.76 -2.33
CA GLY A 487 -17.43 -25.13 -3.63
C GLY A 487 -16.30 -24.21 -4.12
N PHE A 488 -16.34 -22.93 -3.76
CA PHE A 488 -15.26 -21.98 -4.06
C PHE A 488 -14.00 -22.28 -3.25
N VAL A 489 -14.13 -22.45 -1.93
CA VAL A 489 -13.02 -22.80 -1.03
C VAL A 489 -12.40 -24.13 -1.43
N TYR A 490 -13.23 -25.14 -1.72
CA TYR A 490 -12.77 -26.45 -2.14
C TYR A 490 -11.94 -26.39 -3.43
N ARG A 491 -12.42 -25.68 -4.46
CA ARG A 491 -11.66 -25.50 -5.71
C ARG A 491 -10.35 -24.74 -5.49
N ARG A 492 -10.35 -23.74 -4.62
CA ARG A 492 -9.12 -23.04 -4.23
C ARG A 492 -8.15 -23.96 -3.50
N GLY A 493 -8.65 -24.85 -2.64
CA GLY A 493 -7.87 -25.86 -1.95
C GLY A 493 -7.21 -26.83 -2.92
N LEU A 494 -7.98 -27.40 -3.85
CA LEU A 494 -7.48 -28.28 -4.90
C LEU A 494 -6.42 -27.60 -5.80
N ALA A 495 -6.54 -26.30 -6.04
CA ALA A 495 -5.56 -25.51 -6.78
C ALA A 495 -4.35 -25.05 -5.92
N GLY A 496 -4.42 -25.23 -4.60
CA GLY A 496 -3.35 -24.90 -3.66
C GLY A 496 -2.25 -25.96 -3.66
N THR A 497 -1.14 -25.65 -2.99
CA THR A 497 0.02 -26.53 -2.84
C THR A 497 0.24 -26.87 -1.36
N ILE A 498 0.97 -27.96 -1.10
CA ILE A 498 1.32 -28.42 0.25
C ILE A 498 2.83 -28.65 0.31
N ASP A 499 3.44 -28.25 1.43
CA ASP A 499 4.83 -28.57 1.74
C ASP A 499 4.91 -29.94 2.46
N PRO A 500 5.42 -30.99 1.79
CA PRO A 500 5.47 -32.33 2.38
C PRO A 500 6.41 -32.42 3.59
N ARG A 501 7.32 -31.45 3.78
CA ARG A 501 8.19 -31.41 4.97
C ARG A 501 7.44 -30.93 6.22
N ARG A 502 6.45 -30.06 6.03
CA ARG A 502 5.62 -29.51 7.13
C ARG A 502 4.46 -30.44 7.47
N GLU A 503 3.88 -31.09 6.47
CA GLU A 503 2.68 -31.91 6.63
C GLU A 503 2.87 -33.31 6.00
N PRO A 504 3.78 -34.14 6.52
CA PRO A 504 4.13 -35.42 5.91
C PRO A 504 2.95 -36.41 5.86
N GLY A 505 2.07 -36.38 6.88
CA GLY A 505 0.88 -37.24 6.92
C GLY A 505 -0.12 -36.95 5.80
N LEU A 506 -0.43 -35.66 5.57
CA LEU A 506 -1.32 -35.24 4.49
C LEU A 506 -0.70 -35.53 3.12
N ALA A 507 0.61 -35.32 2.97
CA ALA A 507 1.31 -35.64 1.72
C ALA A 507 1.23 -37.14 1.40
N ALA A 508 1.47 -38.01 2.38
CA ALA A 508 1.32 -39.46 2.21
C ALA A 508 -0.14 -39.85 1.87
N ALA A 509 -1.12 -39.23 2.52
CA ALA A 509 -2.53 -39.49 2.25
C ALA A 509 -2.96 -39.09 0.83
N ILE A 510 -2.46 -37.95 0.31
CA ILE A 510 -2.70 -37.51 -1.07
C ILE A 510 -2.10 -38.51 -2.08
N VAL A 511 -0.89 -39.01 -1.82
CA VAL A 511 -0.27 -40.04 -2.68
C VAL A 511 -1.08 -41.34 -2.63
N ALA A 512 -1.52 -41.77 -1.44
CA ALA A 512 -2.36 -42.96 -1.30
C ALA A 512 -3.72 -42.82 -2.02
N ALA A 513 -4.30 -41.62 -2.03
CA ALA A 513 -5.56 -41.33 -2.72
C ALA A 513 -5.49 -41.52 -4.24
N ARG A 514 -4.30 -41.48 -4.86
CA ARG A 514 -4.11 -41.72 -6.31
C ARG A 514 -4.69 -43.06 -6.75
N ALA A 515 -4.46 -44.12 -5.97
CA ALA A 515 -4.94 -45.46 -6.27
C ALA A 515 -6.48 -45.52 -6.21
N GLY A 516 -7.08 -44.89 -5.19
CA GLY A 516 -8.53 -44.78 -5.05
C GLY A 516 -9.17 -44.00 -6.21
N ILE A 517 -8.55 -42.90 -6.66
CA ILE A 517 -9.02 -42.14 -7.82
C ILE A 517 -8.98 -42.98 -9.09
N ARG A 518 -7.90 -43.74 -9.32
CA ARG A 518 -7.80 -44.62 -10.50
C ARG A 518 -8.87 -45.70 -10.50
N ALA A 519 -9.07 -46.38 -9.37
CA ALA A 519 -10.10 -47.41 -9.23
C ALA A 519 -11.52 -46.84 -9.43
N GLU A 520 -11.80 -45.65 -8.90
CA GLU A 520 -13.10 -45.00 -9.09
C GLU A 520 -13.33 -44.50 -10.53
N LEU A 521 -12.28 -44.02 -11.22
CA LEU A 521 -12.36 -43.69 -12.64
C LEU A 521 -12.67 -44.93 -13.47
N GLU A 522 -12.02 -46.05 -13.18
CA GLU A 522 -12.27 -47.34 -13.86
C GLU A 522 -13.69 -47.83 -13.61
N ARG A 523 -14.14 -47.85 -12.34
CA ARG A 523 -15.51 -48.25 -11.97
C ARG A 523 -16.59 -47.38 -12.63
N ALA A 524 -16.32 -46.09 -12.83
CA ALA A 524 -17.24 -45.16 -13.49
C ALA A 524 -17.15 -45.18 -15.03
N GLY A 525 -16.22 -45.95 -15.62
CA GLY A 525 -15.98 -45.96 -17.06
C GLY A 525 -15.33 -44.67 -17.59
N LEU A 526 -14.67 -43.89 -16.72
CA LEU A 526 -14.12 -42.56 -17.00
C LEU A 526 -12.59 -42.56 -17.16
N THR A 527 -11.94 -43.73 -17.25
CA THR A 527 -10.48 -43.84 -17.40
C THR A 527 -9.94 -43.03 -18.59
N HIS A 528 -10.69 -42.96 -19.68
CA HIS A 528 -10.34 -42.20 -20.88
C HIS A 528 -10.28 -40.67 -20.68
N LEU A 529 -10.82 -40.16 -19.57
CA LEU A 529 -10.82 -38.73 -19.25
C LEU A 529 -9.54 -38.25 -18.57
N VAL A 530 -8.70 -39.15 -18.05
CA VAL A 530 -7.44 -38.80 -17.37
C VAL A 530 -6.32 -39.66 -17.94
N GLN A 531 -5.40 -39.03 -18.65
CA GLN A 531 -4.19 -39.68 -19.13
C GLN A 531 -3.12 -39.63 -18.03
N PRO A 532 -2.75 -40.76 -17.41
CA PRO A 532 -1.81 -40.78 -16.29
C PRO A 532 -0.40 -40.41 -16.74
N PHE A 533 0.38 -39.83 -15.83
CA PHE A 533 1.83 -39.70 -16.00
C PHE A 533 2.50 -41.04 -15.73
N ASP A 534 3.37 -41.44 -16.65
CA ASP A 534 4.19 -42.64 -16.58
C ASP A 534 5.61 -42.26 -17.02
N PRO A 535 6.66 -42.56 -16.22
CA PRO A 535 8.03 -42.24 -16.58
C PRO A 535 8.45 -42.80 -17.95
N GLU A 536 7.93 -43.96 -18.35
CA GLU A 536 8.33 -44.70 -19.55
C GLU A 536 7.41 -44.45 -20.75
N ARG A 537 6.28 -43.77 -20.56
CA ARG A 537 5.31 -43.52 -21.65
C ARG A 537 5.14 -42.04 -21.95
N TYR A 538 4.86 -41.75 -23.21
CA TYR A 538 4.49 -40.42 -23.67
C TYR A 538 3.04 -40.11 -23.29
N ASN A 539 2.79 -38.88 -22.81
CA ASN A 539 1.44 -38.42 -22.47
C ASN A 539 0.94 -37.46 -23.55
N PRO A 540 0.00 -37.87 -24.43
CA PRO A 540 -0.49 -37.03 -25.53
C PRO A 540 -1.29 -35.80 -25.08
N GLN A 541 -1.75 -35.77 -23.82
CA GLN A 541 -2.49 -34.65 -23.23
C GLN A 541 -1.55 -33.61 -22.55
N ALA A 542 -0.27 -33.94 -22.36
CA ALA A 542 0.74 -33.02 -21.84
C ALA A 542 1.46 -32.29 -22.97
N THR A 543 2.08 -31.15 -22.67
CA THR A 543 2.92 -30.45 -23.67
C THR A 543 4.19 -31.25 -23.96
N LEU A 544 4.87 -30.97 -25.08
CA LEU A 544 6.18 -31.56 -25.36
C LEU A 544 7.19 -31.21 -24.25
N GLY A 545 7.15 -29.97 -23.76
CA GLY A 545 7.99 -29.50 -22.65
C GLY A 545 7.74 -30.28 -21.36
N GLU A 546 6.47 -30.46 -20.98
CA GLU A 546 6.07 -31.28 -19.82
C GLU A 546 6.49 -32.74 -19.99
N ASN A 547 6.34 -33.30 -21.20
CA ASN A 547 6.81 -34.65 -21.50
C ASN A 547 8.33 -34.75 -21.41
N ILE A 548 9.12 -33.75 -21.80
CA ILE A 548 10.58 -33.81 -21.66
C ILE A 548 10.99 -33.65 -20.19
N LEU A 549 10.46 -32.63 -19.50
CA LEU A 549 10.87 -32.29 -18.13
C LEU A 549 10.42 -33.33 -17.11
N PHE A 550 9.22 -33.88 -17.28
CA PHE A 550 8.56 -34.79 -16.34
C PHE A 550 8.68 -34.30 -14.88
N GLY A 551 8.40 -33.01 -14.69
CA GLY A 551 8.56 -32.29 -13.44
C GLY A 551 8.12 -30.84 -13.58
N VAL A 552 8.19 -30.09 -12.49
CA VAL A 552 7.83 -28.68 -12.43
C VAL A 552 9.08 -27.82 -12.27
N SER A 553 9.23 -26.80 -13.11
CA SER A 553 10.33 -25.83 -13.01
C SER A 553 10.19 -24.98 -11.74
N LEU A 554 11.28 -24.87 -10.99
CA LEU A 554 11.43 -23.97 -9.85
C LEU A 554 12.21 -22.73 -10.30
N GLY A 555 11.50 -21.61 -10.48
CA GLY A 555 12.07 -20.38 -11.04
C GLY A 555 12.13 -20.38 -12.57
N ASP A 556 12.95 -19.50 -13.15
CA ASP A 556 12.90 -19.20 -14.60
C ASP A 556 13.75 -20.13 -15.49
N THR A 557 14.63 -20.94 -14.90
CA THR A 557 15.64 -21.71 -15.65
C THR A 557 15.04 -22.73 -16.63
N PHE A 558 14.04 -23.50 -16.19
CA PHE A 558 13.39 -24.56 -16.98
C PHE A 558 11.94 -24.24 -17.31
N ARG A 559 11.53 -22.96 -17.25
CA ARG A 559 10.22 -22.55 -17.77
C ARG A 559 10.14 -22.89 -19.26
N GLU A 560 8.97 -23.31 -19.72
CA GLU A 560 8.77 -23.78 -21.10
C GLU A 560 9.31 -22.79 -22.15
N GLU A 561 9.13 -21.48 -21.93
CA GLU A 561 9.63 -20.40 -22.80
C GLU A 561 11.16 -20.34 -22.90
N ASN A 562 11.86 -20.68 -21.82
CA ASN A 562 13.32 -20.59 -21.73
C ASN A 562 13.99 -21.92 -22.06
N LEU A 563 13.23 -23.02 -22.04
CA LEU A 563 13.74 -24.39 -22.14
C LEU A 563 14.61 -24.60 -23.38
N ALA A 564 14.20 -24.05 -24.53
CA ALA A 564 14.92 -24.12 -25.79
C ALA A 564 16.24 -23.32 -25.82
N THR A 565 16.40 -22.33 -24.96
CA THR A 565 17.60 -21.46 -24.91
C THR A 565 18.61 -21.93 -23.86
N GLN A 566 18.18 -22.76 -22.91
CA GLN A 566 18.99 -23.24 -21.81
C GLN A 566 20.13 -24.17 -22.33
N PRO A 567 21.42 -23.91 -22.00
CA PRO A 567 22.55 -24.62 -22.62
C PRO A 567 22.58 -26.14 -22.42
N PHE A 568 22.21 -26.62 -21.23
CA PHE A 568 22.13 -28.05 -20.92
C PHE A 568 21.02 -28.73 -21.73
N MET A 569 19.82 -28.14 -21.77
CA MET A 569 18.72 -28.66 -22.59
C MET A 569 19.09 -28.67 -24.07
N ARG A 570 19.70 -27.60 -24.58
CA ARG A 570 20.21 -27.57 -25.97
C ARG A 570 21.18 -28.70 -26.25
N SER A 571 22.13 -28.95 -25.35
CA SER A 571 23.08 -30.05 -25.51
C SER A 571 22.40 -31.43 -25.57
N LEU A 572 21.31 -31.62 -24.82
CA LEU A 572 20.53 -32.85 -24.85
C LEU A 572 19.72 -32.99 -26.14
N LEU A 573 19.07 -31.92 -26.58
CA LEU A 573 18.34 -31.89 -27.85
C LEU A 573 19.28 -32.12 -29.04
N ASP A 574 20.47 -31.52 -29.03
CA ASP A 574 21.50 -31.74 -30.05
C ASP A 574 22.01 -33.18 -30.04
N ARG A 575 22.27 -33.76 -28.85
CA ARG A 575 22.73 -35.15 -28.70
C ARG A 575 21.74 -36.18 -29.25
N GLU A 576 20.44 -35.96 -29.03
CA GLU A 576 19.38 -36.82 -29.59
C GLU A 576 18.93 -36.39 -31.00
N GLY A 577 19.61 -35.40 -31.61
CA GLY A 577 19.35 -34.91 -32.97
C GLY A 577 17.99 -34.22 -33.17
N LEU A 578 17.39 -33.69 -32.09
CA LEU A 578 16.03 -33.14 -32.07
C LEU A 578 15.94 -31.65 -32.41
N THR A 579 17.06 -30.93 -32.46
CA THR A 579 17.07 -29.49 -32.72
C THR A 579 16.40 -29.11 -34.04
N LYS A 580 16.74 -29.78 -35.15
CA LYS A 580 16.11 -29.54 -36.45
C LYS A 580 14.64 -30.05 -36.48
N PRO A 581 14.33 -31.30 -36.08
CA PRO A 581 12.94 -31.78 -36.02
C PRO A 581 12.00 -30.88 -35.20
N LEU A 582 12.41 -30.38 -34.04
CA LEU A 582 11.58 -29.50 -33.22
C LEU A 582 11.44 -28.09 -33.80
N ALA A 583 12.47 -27.58 -34.48
CA ALA A 583 12.37 -26.30 -35.19
C ALA A 583 11.42 -26.40 -36.40
N ASP A 584 11.52 -27.49 -37.16
CA ASP A 584 10.64 -27.78 -38.30
C ASP A 584 9.19 -27.98 -37.82
N LEU A 585 8.99 -28.67 -36.69
CA LEU A 585 7.69 -28.80 -36.03
C LEU A 585 7.13 -27.44 -35.61
N GLY A 586 7.95 -26.58 -34.98
CA GLY A 586 7.57 -25.22 -34.62
C GLY A 586 7.12 -24.39 -35.83
N ALA A 587 7.85 -24.48 -36.95
CA ALA A 587 7.49 -23.81 -38.19
C ALA A 587 6.17 -24.34 -38.79
N ALA A 588 5.97 -25.67 -38.75
CA ALA A 588 4.72 -26.29 -39.18
C ALA A 588 3.53 -25.83 -38.33
N ILE A 589 3.70 -25.74 -37.01
CA ILE A 589 2.66 -25.23 -36.09
C ILE A 589 2.25 -23.80 -36.46
N VAL A 590 3.22 -22.90 -36.67
CA VAL A 590 2.92 -21.51 -37.08
C VAL A 590 2.14 -21.50 -38.39
N LYS A 591 2.62 -22.23 -39.40
CA LYS A 591 1.97 -22.31 -40.71
C LYS A 591 0.53 -22.81 -40.62
N SER A 592 0.30 -23.94 -39.93
CA SER A 592 -1.04 -24.50 -39.75
C SER A 592 -1.95 -23.59 -38.93
N THR A 593 -1.42 -22.90 -37.91
CA THR A 593 -2.20 -21.94 -37.11
C THR A 593 -2.65 -20.75 -37.96
N LEU A 594 -1.77 -20.21 -38.81
CA LEU A 594 -2.10 -19.11 -39.71
C LEU A 594 -3.10 -19.52 -40.80
N GLU A 595 -2.94 -20.70 -41.37
CA GLU A 595 -3.89 -21.26 -42.35
C GLU A 595 -5.27 -21.50 -41.74
N MET A 596 -5.34 -22.03 -40.51
CA MET A 596 -6.60 -22.34 -39.82
C MET A 596 -7.40 -21.08 -39.42
N PHE A 597 -6.72 -19.98 -39.09
CA PHE A 597 -7.35 -18.73 -38.66
C PHE A 597 -7.40 -17.65 -39.76
N TRP A 598 -7.04 -17.99 -40.99
CA TRP A 598 -7.10 -17.08 -42.14
C TRP A 598 -8.53 -16.54 -42.35
N GLY A 599 -8.72 -15.22 -42.19
CA GLY A 599 -10.01 -14.54 -42.42
C GLY A 599 -10.94 -14.39 -41.20
N LEU A 600 -10.57 -14.89 -40.02
CA LEU A 600 -11.31 -14.65 -38.77
C LEU A 600 -10.78 -13.40 -38.04
N SER A 601 -11.67 -12.56 -37.50
CA SER A 601 -11.22 -11.38 -36.73
C SER A 601 -10.52 -11.82 -35.43
N SER A 602 -9.37 -11.19 -35.14
CA SER A 602 -8.50 -11.44 -33.97
C SER A 602 -9.17 -11.20 -32.61
N ARG A 603 -10.45 -10.80 -32.59
CA ARG A 603 -11.26 -10.54 -31.39
C ARG A 603 -12.29 -11.64 -31.08
N SER A 604 -12.39 -12.70 -31.89
CA SER A 604 -13.35 -13.78 -31.61
C SER A 604 -12.89 -14.64 -30.43
N ALA A 605 -13.80 -14.97 -29.51
CA ALA A 605 -13.52 -15.78 -28.31
C ALA A 605 -13.05 -17.22 -28.63
N ILE A 606 -13.23 -17.66 -29.88
CA ILE A 606 -12.82 -18.98 -30.38
C ILE A 606 -11.31 -19.00 -30.65
N VAL A 607 -10.75 -17.94 -31.26
CA VAL A 607 -9.31 -17.82 -31.52
C VAL A 607 -8.53 -17.86 -30.21
N GLY A 608 -8.96 -17.13 -29.17
CA GLY A 608 -8.26 -17.10 -27.88
C GLY A 608 -8.28 -18.41 -27.07
N ARG A 609 -9.17 -19.37 -27.37
CA ARG A 609 -9.25 -20.67 -26.66
C ARG A 609 -8.46 -21.79 -27.32
N PHE A 610 -8.24 -21.71 -28.63
CA PHE A 610 -7.62 -22.78 -29.41
C PHE A 610 -6.32 -22.35 -30.12
N SER A 611 -6.00 -21.05 -30.17
CA SER A 611 -4.74 -20.56 -30.72
C SER A 611 -3.61 -20.75 -29.72
N LEU A 612 -2.55 -21.45 -30.13
CA LEU A 612 -1.28 -21.55 -29.39
C LEU A 612 -0.55 -20.19 -29.30
N LEU A 613 -0.86 -19.27 -30.23
CA LEU A 613 -0.22 -17.97 -30.39
C LEU A 613 -1.18 -16.84 -30.02
N THR A 614 -0.68 -15.85 -29.27
CA THR A 614 -1.36 -14.56 -29.10
C THR A 614 -1.26 -13.72 -30.36
N ALA A 615 -2.12 -12.70 -30.52
CA ALA A 615 -2.08 -11.81 -31.69
C ALA A 615 -0.71 -11.13 -31.89
N ALA A 616 -0.03 -10.76 -30.81
CA ALA A 616 1.31 -10.17 -30.88
C ALA A 616 2.39 -11.19 -31.27
N GLU A 617 2.28 -12.43 -30.78
CA GLU A 617 3.20 -13.52 -31.18
C GLU A 617 2.98 -13.93 -32.64
N GLN A 618 1.75 -13.86 -33.17
CA GLN A 618 1.46 -14.17 -34.57
C GLN A 618 2.30 -13.32 -35.53
N GLU A 619 2.31 -11.99 -35.35
CA GLU A 619 3.13 -11.07 -36.17
C GLU A 619 4.63 -11.37 -36.06
N GLU A 620 5.12 -11.70 -34.85
CA GLU A 620 6.52 -12.06 -34.60
C GLU A 620 6.91 -13.35 -35.34
N PHE A 621 6.09 -14.40 -35.23
CA PHE A 621 6.35 -15.71 -35.84
C PHE A 621 6.17 -15.71 -37.36
N GLU A 622 5.27 -14.90 -37.91
CA GLU A 622 5.18 -14.63 -39.36
C GLU A 622 6.49 -14.03 -39.89
N ALA A 623 7.00 -13.00 -39.21
CA ALA A 623 8.26 -12.37 -39.58
C ALA A 623 9.44 -13.36 -39.45
N LEU A 624 9.41 -14.28 -38.48
CA LEU A 624 10.40 -15.36 -38.34
C LEU A 624 10.37 -16.34 -39.53
N LEU A 625 9.18 -16.80 -39.95
CA LEU A 625 9.04 -17.69 -41.11
C LEU A 625 9.52 -17.02 -42.42
N ALA A 626 9.19 -15.74 -42.61
CA ALA A 626 9.64 -14.98 -43.78
C ALA A 626 11.17 -14.88 -43.87
N ARG A 627 11.87 -14.82 -42.72
CA ARG A 627 13.34 -14.79 -42.66
C ARG A 627 14.01 -16.14 -42.92
N GLN A 628 13.37 -17.26 -42.57
CA GLN A 628 13.91 -18.61 -42.82
C GLN A 628 13.98 -18.96 -44.32
N GLY A 629 13.12 -18.37 -45.16
CA GLY A 629 13.16 -18.55 -46.61
C GLY A 629 14.33 -17.85 -47.32
N GLY A 630 15.05 -16.95 -46.62
CA GLY A 630 16.22 -16.23 -47.15
C GLY A 630 17.53 -16.90 -46.73
N SER A 631 18.33 -17.37 -47.69
CA SER A 631 19.62 -18.03 -47.46
C SER A 631 20.67 -17.08 -46.89
N GLN A 632 20.68 -16.83 -45.57
CA GLN A 632 21.83 -16.28 -44.84
C GLN A 632 21.98 -16.90 -43.44
N ARG A 633 23.04 -17.70 -43.25
CA ARG A 633 23.47 -18.23 -41.93
C ARG A 633 24.07 -17.10 -41.10
N SER A 634 23.23 -16.43 -40.31
CA SER A 634 23.59 -15.39 -39.33
C SER A 634 23.37 -15.89 -37.90
N ALA A 635 23.97 -15.24 -36.89
CA ALA A 635 23.64 -15.42 -35.46
C ALA A 635 22.14 -15.23 -35.15
N ALA A 636 21.42 -14.50 -36.01
CA ALA A 636 19.95 -14.40 -35.99
C ALA A 636 19.27 -15.77 -36.20
N SER A 637 19.83 -16.65 -37.04
CA SER A 637 19.26 -17.98 -37.35
C SER A 637 19.23 -18.92 -36.14
N ALA A 638 20.22 -18.85 -35.25
CA ALA A 638 20.26 -19.68 -34.03
C ALA A 638 19.22 -19.23 -32.99
N ARG A 639 18.98 -17.91 -32.87
CA ARG A 639 17.95 -17.36 -32.00
C ARG A 639 16.55 -17.69 -32.52
N ASP A 640 16.35 -17.55 -33.83
CA ASP A 640 15.09 -17.87 -34.50
C ASP A 640 14.75 -19.36 -34.38
N THR A 641 15.75 -20.24 -34.54
CA THR A 641 15.61 -21.68 -34.28
C THR A 641 15.18 -21.97 -32.83
N ALA A 642 15.82 -21.33 -31.85
CA ALA A 642 15.45 -21.52 -30.45
C ALA A 642 14.03 -21.04 -30.14
N ARG A 643 13.55 -19.97 -30.80
CA ARG A 643 12.17 -19.49 -30.68
C ARG A 643 11.15 -20.49 -31.24
N LEU A 644 11.43 -21.09 -32.40
CA LEU A 644 10.58 -22.12 -33.00
C LEU A 644 10.53 -23.39 -32.14
N ILE A 645 11.67 -23.82 -31.61
CA ILE A 645 11.72 -24.94 -30.65
C ILE A 645 10.92 -24.57 -29.39
N GLY A 646 11.06 -23.36 -28.86
CA GLY A 646 10.29 -22.89 -27.70
C GLY A 646 8.77 -22.96 -27.94
N LEU A 647 8.32 -22.63 -29.16
CA LEU A 647 6.93 -22.80 -29.56
C LEU A 647 6.52 -24.28 -29.64
N ALA A 648 7.35 -25.12 -30.25
CA ALA A 648 7.10 -26.56 -30.33
C ALA A 648 6.99 -27.21 -28.94
N LEU A 649 7.76 -26.75 -27.96
CA LEU A 649 7.71 -27.25 -26.59
C LEU A 649 6.38 -26.94 -25.87
N ARG A 650 5.63 -25.90 -26.30
CA ARG A 650 4.29 -25.56 -25.78
C ARG A 650 3.18 -26.40 -26.45
N TYR A 651 3.51 -27.17 -27.48
CA TYR A 651 2.55 -27.94 -28.25
C TYR A 651 2.07 -29.19 -27.52
N SER A 652 0.81 -29.58 -27.77
CA SER A 652 0.18 -30.82 -27.33
C SER A 652 -0.77 -31.28 -28.44
N GLU A 653 -0.60 -32.52 -28.90
CA GLU A 653 -1.32 -33.06 -30.07
C GLU A 653 -2.84 -33.10 -29.84
N ASN A 654 -3.30 -33.63 -28.70
CA ASN A 654 -4.74 -33.76 -28.45
C ASN A 654 -5.46 -32.42 -28.24
N ARG A 655 -4.74 -31.41 -27.72
CA ARG A 655 -5.28 -30.05 -27.51
C ARG A 655 -5.39 -29.28 -28.82
N HIS A 656 -4.34 -29.31 -29.64
CA HIS A 656 -4.24 -28.44 -30.84
C HIS A 656 -4.63 -29.16 -32.14
N ARG A 657 -4.60 -30.50 -32.17
CA ARG A 657 -5.09 -31.37 -33.25
C ARG A 657 -4.51 -31.04 -34.63
N LEU A 658 -3.19 -30.91 -34.73
CA LEU A 658 -2.52 -30.56 -36.00
C LEU A 658 -1.96 -31.78 -36.74
N GLY A 659 -1.93 -32.96 -36.11
CA GLY A 659 -1.44 -34.21 -36.69
C GLY A 659 0.07 -34.18 -36.98
N LEU A 660 0.85 -33.46 -36.16
CA LEU A 660 2.25 -33.18 -36.46
C LEU A 660 3.24 -34.09 -35.70
N LEU A 661 2.78 -34.83 -34.69
CA LEU A 661 3.60 -35.78 -33.95
C LEU A 661 3.47 -37.21 -34.48
N GLY A 662 4.61 -37.89 -34.62
CA GLY A 662 4.68 -39.32 -34.94
C GLY A 662 5.38 -40.12 -33.85
N PRO A 663 5.20 -41.45 -33.81
CA PRO A 663 5.72 -42.32 -32.74
C PRO A 663 7.25 -42.27 -32.59
N GLU A 664 7.98 -42.09 -33.70
CA GLU A 664 9.45 -41.96 -33.68
C GLU A 664 9.90 -40.72 -32.89
N LEU A 665 9.19 -39.59 -33.03
CA LEU A 665 9.51 -38.36 -32.32
C LEU A 665 9.18 -38.50 -30.82
N GLU A 666 8.08 -39.16 -30.48
CA GLU A 666 7.70 -39.46 -29.09
C GLU A 666 8.77 -40.29 -28.37
N GLU A 667 9.26 -41.37 -29.00
CA GLU A 667 10.33 -42.20 -28.44
C GLU A 667 11.63 -41.41 -28.21
N ARG A 668 11.98 -40.50 -29.12
CA ARG A 668 13.14 -39.62 -28.99
C ARG A 668 12.98 -38.62 -27.85
N LEU A 669 11.79 -38.06 -27.68
CA LEU A 669 11.47 -37.16 -26.56
C LEU A 669 11.57 -37.90 -25.22
N LEU A 670 11.17 -39.16 -25.15
CA LEU A 670 11.34 -40.00 -23.96
C LEU A 670 12.82 -40.29 -23.66
N ARG A 671 13.67 -40.47 -24.68
CA ARG A 671 15.13 -40.55 -24.48
C ARG A 671 15.71 -39.27 -23.91
N VAL A 672 15.26 -38.10 -24.40
CA VAL A 672 15.64 -36.81 -23.81
C VAL A 672 15.18 -36.69 -22.37
N ARG A 673 13.96 -37.11 -22.03
CA ARG A 673 13.47 -37.14 -20.64
C ARG A 673 14.40 -37.96 -19.74
N ALA A 674 14.70 -39.19 -20.15
CA ALA A 674 15.56 -40.09 -19.38
C ALA A 674 16.97 -39.52 -19.21
N ALA A 675 17.51 -38.90 -20.27
CA ALA A 675 18.77 -38.20 -20.24
C ALA A 675 18.76 -36.97 -19.34
N PHE A 676 17.70 -36.16 -19.39
CA PHE A 676 17.54 -34.96 -18.59
C PHE A 676 17.55 -35.29 -17.10
N ALA A 677 16.77 -36.30 -16.69
CA ALA A 677 16.69 -36.73 -15.29
C ALA A 677 18.02 -37.33 -14.76
N ARG A 678 18.81 -37.99 -15.61
CA ARG A 678 20.07 -38.64 -15.24
C ARG A 678 21.27 -37.68 -15.26
N ASP A 679 21.34 -36.82 -16.26
CA ASP A 679 22.55 -36.03 -16.58
C ASP A 679 22.46 -34.58 -16.06
N ILE A 680 21.39 -34.20 -15.33
CA ILE A 680 21.22 -32.82 -14.82
C ILE A 680 22.40 -32.41 -13.92
N PRO A 681 23.07 -31.27 -14.21
CA PRO A 681 24.14 -30.78 -13.35
C PRO A 681 23.66 -30.45 -11.95
N LYS A 682 24.48 -30.73 -10.92
CA LYS A 682 24.17 -30.41 -9.51
C LYS A 682 23.81 -28.94 -9.26
N SER A 683 24.34 -28.02 -10.09
CA SER A 683 24.02 -26.59 -10.00
C SER A 683 22.61 -26.25 -10.50
N LEU A 684 22.00 -27.08 -11.34
CA LEU A 684 20.68 -26.88 -11.94
C LEU A 684 19.61 -27.77 -11.31
N GLU A 685 20.00 -28.82 -10.57
CA GLU A 685 19.09 -29.71 -9.85
C GLU A 685 18.08 -28.97 -8.94
N PRO A 686 18.45 -27.89 -8.21
CA PRO A 686 17.48 -27.12 -7.41
C PRO A 686 16.42 -26.37 -8.23
N SER A 687 16.60 -26.24 -9.55
CA SER A 687 15.69 -25.51 -10.44
C SER A 687 14.54 -26.36 -10.99
N ILE A 688 14.41 -27.63 -10.56
CA ILE A 688 13.30 -28.50 -10.97
C ILE A 688 12.89 -29.46 -9.85
N GLU A 689 11.58 -29.71 -9.74
CA GLU A 689 11.04 -30.78 -8.91
C GLU A 689 10.43 -31.88 -9.80
N PHE A 690 11.06 -33.05 -9.81
CA PHE A 690 10.64 -34.17 -10.66
C PHE A 690 9.37 -34.85 -10.16
N PHE A 691 8.50 -35.27 -11.09
CA PHE A 691 7.36 -36.11 -10.76
C PHE A 691 7.82 -37.52 -10.40
N ARG A 692 7.28 -38.03 -9.28
CA ARG A 692 7.56 -39.37 -8.76
C ARG A 692 6.24 -40.06 -8.36
N PRO A 693 5.96 -41.29 -8.82
CA PRO A 693 4.69 -41.96 -8.51
C PRO A 693 4.45 -42.18 -7.01
N ASP A 694 5.53 -42.35 -6.24
CA ASP A 694 5.54 -42.64 -4.80
C ASP A 694 5.64 -41.38 -3.92
N ARG A 695 5.79 -40.18 -4.51
CA ARG A 695 5.96 -38.92 -3.74
C ARG A 695 5.02 -37.82 -4.22
N LEU A 696 4.74 -36.89 -3.31
CA LEU A 696 4.05 -35.64 -3.60
C LEU A 696 5.05 -34.63 -4.19
N CYS A 697 4.66 -33.94 -5.26
CA CYS A 697 5.40 -32.81 -5.83
C CYS A 697 4.89 -31.51 -5.21
N ALA A 698 5.73 -30.84 -4.41
CA ALA A 698 5.37 -29.64 -3.65
C ALA A 698 5.13 -28.42 -4.56
N ALA A 699 5.79 -28.40 -5.72
CA ALA A 699 5.67 -27.35 -6.73
C ALA A 699 4.36 -27.38 -7.54
N THR A 700 3.49 -28.39 -7.35
CA THR A 700 2.22 -28.49 -8.08
C THR A 700 1.01 -28.56 -7.18
N SER A 701 -0.17 -28.38 -7.78
CA SER A 701 -1.44 -28.32 -7.06
C SER A 701 -1.80 -29.66 -6.42
N ILE A 702 -2.68 -29.64 -5.40
CA ILE A 702 -3.26 -30.86 -4.83
C ILE A 702 -3.97 -31.67 -5.92
N LEU A 703 -4.72 -31.01 -6.80
CA LEU A 703 -5.42 -31.69 -7.90
C LEU A 703 -4.45 -32.42 -8.84
N ASP A 704 -3.39 -31.75 -9.27
CA ASP A 704 -2.41 -32.37 -10.18
C ASP A 704 -1.67 -33.51 -9.49
N ASN A 705 -1.38 -33.37 -8.19
CA ASN A 705 -0.82 -34.47 -7.39
C ASN A 705 -1.77 -35.66 -7.26
N LEU A 706 -3.07 -35.42 -7.06
CA LEU A 706 -4.09 -36.46 -6.91
C LEU A 706 -4.35 -37.21 -8.21
N LEU A 707 -4.43 -36.48 -9.32
CA LEU A 707 -4.63 -37.08 -10.64
C LEU A 707 -3.37 -37.77 -11.15
N PHE A 708 -2.19 -37.20 -10.84
CA PHE A 708 -0.90 -37.63 -11.36
C PHE A 708 -0.98 -37.92 -12.87
N GLY A 709 -1.52 -36.95 -13.61
CA GLY A 709 -1.86 -37.07 -15.02
C GLY A 709 -2.55 -35.81 -15.55
N ARG A 710 -2.92 -35.82 -16.83
CA ARG A 710 -3.60 -34.71 -17.51
C ARG A 710 -5.04 -35.11 -17.86
N VAL A 711 -5.98 -34.20 -17.63
CA VAL A 711 -7.39 -34.39 -18.01
C VAL A 711 -7.53 -34.17 -19.50
N ALA A 712 -8.30 -35.02 -20.18
CA ALA A 712 -8.63 -34.90 -21.59
C ALA A 712 -9.43 -33.61 -21.86
N GLU A 713 -8.77 -32.56 -22.35
CA GLU A 713 -9.40 -31.26 -22.63
C GLU A 713 -10.23 -31.27 -23.93
N ASP A 714 -9.99 -32.26 -24.78
CA ASP A 714 -10.67 -32.50 -26.05
C ASP A 714 -12.12 -32.96 -25.89
N GLN A 715 -12.52 -33.33 -24.67
CA GLN A 715 -13.85 -33.84 -24.34
C GLN A 715 -14.66 -32.84 -23.49
N ALA A 716 -15.89 -32.56 -23.93
CA ALA A 716 -16.79 -31.69 -23.19
C ALA A 716 -17.12 -32.28 -21.81
N ALA A 717 -17.11 -31.43 -20.78
CA ALA A 717 -17.43 -31.79 -19.39
C ALA A 717 -16.49 -32.80 -18.69
N ALA A 718 -15.35 -33.17 -19.29
CA ALA A 718 -14.37 -34.05 -18.67
C ALA A 718 -13.93 -33.56 -17.28
N ARG A 719 -13.56 -32.27 -17.18
CA ARG A 719 -13.09 -31.67 -15.93
C ARG A 719 -14.13 -31.70 -14.79
N PRO A 720 -15.40 -31.26 -14.99
CA PRO A 720 -16.45 -31.46 -14.00
C PRO A 720 -16.64 -32.91 -13.53
N GLN A 721 -16.61 -33.88 -14.44
CA GLN A 721 -16.79 -35.30 -14.12
C GLN A 721 -15.63 -35.83 -13.27
N VAL A 722 -14.39 -35.54 -13.67
CA VAL A 722 -13.17 -35.90 -12.93
C VAL A 722 -13.17 -35.27 -11.53
N LEU A 723 -13.52 -33.98 -11.41
CA LEU A 723 -13.63 -33.32 -10.10
C LEU A 723 -14.71 -33.95 -9.21
N GLY A 724 -15.78 -34.48 -9.79
CA GLY A 724 -16.80 -35.26 -9.09
C GLY A 724 -16.25 -36.58 -8.52
N VAL A 725 -15.40 -37.29 -9.28
CA VAL A 725 -14.71 -38.50 -8.81
C VAL A 725 -13.72 -38.16 -7.69
N VAL A 726 -12.87 -37.16 -7.90
CA VAL A 726 -11.89 -36.70 -6.90
C VAL A 726 -12.60 -36.38 -5.59
N ARG A 727 -13.71 -35.63 -5.66
CA ARG A 727 -14.50 -35.30 -4.46
C ARG A 727 -15.00 -36.53 -3.72
N ARG A 728 -15.58 -37.53 -4.41
CA ARG A 728 -16.07 -38.76 -3.76
C ARG A 728 -14.95 -39.53 -3.05
N VAL A 729 -13.78 -39.63 -3.66
CA VAL A 729 -12.64 -40.32 -3.05
C VAL A 729 -12.12 -39.57 -1.83
N LEU A 730 -11.96 -38.25 -1.93
CA LEU A 730 -11.50 -37.44 -0.79
C LEU A 730 -12.51 -37.42 0.36
N ASP A 731 -13.82 -37.42 0.06
CA ASP A 731 -14.88 -37.55 1.06
C ASP A 731 -14.79 -38.94 1.76
N GLY A 732 -14.54 -40.02 1.01
CA GLY A 732 -14.37 -41.37 1.58
C GLY A 732 -13.09 -41.57 2.40
N LEU A 733 -12.06 -40.74 2.18
CA LEU A 733 -10.79 -40.76 2.93
C LEU A 733 -10.73 -39.69 4.03
N ASP A 734 -11.81 -38.95 4.28
CA ASP A 734 -11.88 -37.81 5.21
C ASP A 734 -10.86 -36.68 4.95
N LEU A 735 -10.39 -36.56 3.69
CA LEU A 735 -9.41 -35.55 3.28
C LEU A 735 -10.04 -34.21 2.85
N THR A 736 -11.37 -34.16 2.70
CA THR A 736 -12.07 -32.95 2.28
C THR A 736 -11.85 -31.79 3.24
N ARG A 737 -11.73 -32.05 4.55
CA ARG A 737 -11.45 -31.00 5.55
C ARG A 737 -10.07 -30.38 5.34
N ASP A 738 -9.05 -31.19 5.04
CA ASP A 738 -7.70 -30.70 4.75
C ASP A 738 -7.64 -29.87 3.48
N VAL A 739 -8.30 -30.32 2.41
CA VAL A 739 -8.40 -29.53 1.17
C VAL A 739 -9.07 -28.18 1.45
N MET A 740 -10.15 -28.17 2.23
CA MET A 740 -10.83 -26.94 2.63
C MET A 740 -9.91 -26.03 3.45
N ARG A 741 -9.11 -26.57 4.37
CA ARG A 741 -8.10 -25.82 5.13
C ARG A 741 -7.07 -25.17 4.22
N VAL A 742 -6.55 -25.89 3.23
CA VAL A 742 -5.63 -25.31 2.22
C VAL A 742 -6.33 -24.20 1.44
N GLY A 743 -7.59 -24.42 1.04
CA GLY A 743 -8.40 -23.43 0.33
C GLY A 743 -8.57 -22.13 1.11
N LEU A 744 -8.81 -22.22 2.43
CA LEU A 744 -8.91 -21.07 3.32
C LEU A 744 -7.58 -20.29 3.45
N GLN A 745 -6.43 -20.93 3.26
CA GLN A 745 -5.12 -20.25 3.28
C GLN A 745 -4.80 -19.50 1.98
N THR A 746 -5.65 -19.60 0.96
CA THR A 746 -5.46 -18.87 -0.30
C THR A 746 -5.45 -17.36 -0.05
N ARG A 747 -4.42 -16.67 -0.55
CA ARG A 747 -4.33 -15.21 -0.49
C ARG A 747 -5.32 -14.55 -1.46
N ILE A 748 -6.00 -13.52 -0.96
CA ILE A 748 -6.91 -12.66 -1.71
C ILE A 748 -6.26 -11.29 -1.86
N ASP A 749 -6.19 -10.79 -3.09
CA ASP A 749 -5.77 -9.42 -3.39
C ASP A 749 -7.01 -8.56 -3.76
N PRO A 750 -7.37 -7.52 -2.99
CA PRO A 750 -8.53 -6.68 -3.29
C PRO A 750 -8.51 -6.06 -4.70
N VAL A 751 -7.32 -5.80 -5.27
CA VAL A 751 -7.17 -5.14 -6.58
C VAL A 751 -7.10 -6.16 -7.71
N ALA A 752 -6.41 -7.29 -7.50
CA ALA A 752 -6.14 -8.28 -8.55
C ALA A 752 -6.95 -9.58 -8.45
N SER A 753 -7.82 -9.74 -7.45
CA SER A 753 -8.45 -11.05 -7.16
C SER A 753 -9.44 -11.57 -8.20
N GLY A 754 -9.96 -10.71 -9.10
CA GLY A 754 -10.97 -11.11 -10.10
C GLY A 754 -12.25 -11.72 -9.48
N LEU A 755 -12.56 -11.41 -8.22
CA LEU A 755 -13.75 -11.92 -7.53
C LEU A 755 -15.00 -11.20 -8.05
N SER A 756 -16.06 -11.98 -8.32
CA SER A 756 -17.36 -11.41 -8.64
C SER A 756 -17.96 -10.72 -7.41
N PRO A 757 -18.78 -9.66 -7.58
CA PRO A 757 -19.47 -9.00 -6.46
C PRO A 757 -20.23 -9.97 -5.56
N THR A 758 -20.87 -11.00 -6.15
CA THR A 758 -21.55 -12.08 -5.42
C THR A 758 -20.63 -12.88 -4.50
N ARG A 759 -19.38 -13.14 -4.91
CA ARG A 759 -18.39 -13.82 -4.05
C ARG A 759 -17.91 -12.91 -2.92
N VAL A 760 -17.73 -11.63 -3.20
CA VAL A 760 -17.35 -10.63 -2.18
C VAL A 760 -18.45 -10.55 -1.11
N ALA A 761 -19.72 -10.51 -1.52
CA ALA A 761 -20.87 -10.54 -0.61
C ALA A 761 -20.93 -11.85 0.20
N ALA A 762 -20.67 -13.00 -0.41
CA ALA A 762 -20.64 -14.27 0.30
C ALA A 762 -19.50 -14.36 1.34
N ILE A 763 -18.32 -13.79 1.06
CA ILE A 763 -17.20 -13.71 2.03
C ILE A 763 -17.58 -12.84 3.22
N ASP A 764 -18.23 -11.70 2.96
CA ASP A 764 -18.72 -10.81 4.02
C ASP A 764 -19.82 -11.46 4.87
N LEU A 765 -20.72 -12.22 4.23
CA LEU A 765 -21.73 -12.99 4.94
C LEU A 765 -21.11 -14.06 5.84
N ALA A 766 -20.13 -14.83 5.33
CA ALA A 766 -19.40 -15.80 6.13
C ALA A 766 -18.67 -15.15 7.32
N ARG A 767 -18.11 -13.95 7.14
CA ARG A 767 -17.52 -13.14 8.21
C ARG A 767 -18.54 -12.73 9.28
N CYS A 768 -19.78 -12.46 8.88
CA CYS A 768 -20.84 -12.19 9.85
C CYS A 768 -21.24 -13.44 10.63
N LEU A 769 -21.42 -14.57 9.92
CA LEU A 769 -21.85 -15.83 10.51
C LEU A 769 -20.80 -16.43 11.46
N VAL A 770 -19.50 -16.36 11.12
CA VAL A 770 -18.45 -16.94 11.96
C VAL A 770 -18.41 -16.30 13.34
N ARG A 771 -18.86 -15.05 13.49
CA ARG A 771 -18.94 -14.32 14.77
C ARG A 771 -20.08 -14.79 15.67
N ASN A 772 -20.93 -15.72 15.19
CA ASN A 772 -22.08 -16.26 15.90
C ASN A 772 -23.02 -15.16 16.46
N PRO A 773 -23.58 -14.28 15.60
CA PRO A 773 -24.34 -13.12 16.05
C PRO A 773 -25.70 -13.48 16.62
N ASP A 774 -26.23 -12.67 17.56
CA ASP A 774 -27.60 -12.79 18.07
C ASP A 774 -28.63 -12.44 16.99
N ASN A 775 -28.31 -11.42 16.18
CA ASN A 775 -29.15 -10.94 15.10
C ASN A 775 -28.27 -10.66 13.86
N LEU A 776 -28.70 -11.13 12.70
CA LEU A 776 -28.01 -10.93 11.42
C LEU A 776 -28.86 -10.09 10.47
N VAL A 777 -28.28 -9.03 9.92
CA VAL A 777 -28.87 -8.17 8.90
C VAL A 777 -28.15 -8.42 7.58
N VAL A 778 -28.87 -8.89 6.55
CA VAL A 778 -28.34 -9.20 5.21
C VAL A 778 -28.97 -8.26 4.20
N GLU A 779 -28.18 -7.34 3.65
CA GLU A 779 -28.66 -6.33 2.70
C GLU A 779 -28.55 -6.80 1.25
N ARG A 780 -27.43 -7.43 0.87
CA ARG A 780 -27.08 -7.64 -0.56
C ARG A 780 -26.65 -9.05 -0.93
N ALA A 781 -26.52 -9.97 0.01
CA ALA A 781 -25.97 -11.30 -0.30
C ALA A 781 -26.84 -12.14 -1.25
N LEU A 782 -28.11 -11.78 -1.41
CA LEU A 782 -29.07 -12.41 -2.34
C LEU A 782 -29.14 -11.70 -3.71
N ASP A 783 -28.52 -10.52 -3.84
CA ASP A 783 -28.49 -9.77 -5.10
C ASP A 783 -27.71 -10.55 -6.16
N ASP A 784 -28.10 -10.38 -7.43
CA ASP A 784 -27.40 -10.91 -8.61
C ASP A 784 -27.23 -12.46 -8.62
N LEU A 785 -27.86 -13.18 -7.69
CA LEU A 785 -27.96 -14.63 -7.70
C LEU A 785 -29.19 -15.08 -8.52
N PRO A 786 -29.10 -16.20 -9.26
CA PRO A 786 -30.28 -16.83 -9.84
C PRO A 786 -31.31 -17.19 -8.76
N ALA A 787 -32.61 -17.06 -9.06
CA ALA A 787 -33.68 -17.30 -8.08
C ALA A 787 -33.56 -18.65 -7.32
N PRO A 788 -33.21 -19.79 -7.95
CA PRO A 788 -33.02 -21.06 -7.22
C PRO A 788 -31.87 -21.03 -6.21
N ASP A 789 -30.78 -20.33 -6.53
CA ASP A 789 -29.61 -20.23 -5.65
C ASP A 789 -29.85 -19.23 -4.52
N ALA A 790 -30.56 -18.15 -4.80
CA ALA A 790 -31.00 -17.19 -3.80
C ALA A 790 -31.95 -17.84 -2.77
N LEU A 791 -32.91 -18.65 -3.23
CA LEU A 791 -33.83 -19.40 -2.34
C LEU A 791 -33.06 -20.39 -1.45
N LYS A 792 -32.11 -21.15 -2.01
CA LYS A 792 -31.25 -22.07 -1.23
C LYS A 792 -30.37 -21.33 -0.21
N LEU A 793 -29.89 -20.14 -0.54
CA LEU A 793 -29.16 -19.30 0.41
C LEU A 793 -30.08 -18.83 1.54
N LEU A 794 -31.29 -18.36 1.22
CA LEU A 794 -32.28 -17.96 2.22
C LEU A 794 -32.64 -19.11 3.18
N GLN A 795 -32.90 -20.32 2.66
CA GLN A 795 -33.18 -21.50 3.48
C GLN A 795 -32.02 -21.87 4.43
N ARG A 796 -30.77 -21.77 3.97
CA ARG A 796 -29.60 -22.01 4.82
C ARG A 796 -29.45 -20.93 5.89
N LEU A 797 -29.77 -19.68 5.57
CA LEU A 797 -29.74 -18.57 6.52
C LEU A 797 -30.81 -18.73 7.61
N THR A 798 -32.04 -19.05 7.25
CA THR A 798 -33.12 -19.26 8.23
C THR A 798 -32.81 -20.47 9.12
N ALA A 799 -32.30 -21.57 8.56
CA ALA A 799 -31.84 -22.72 9.36
C ALA A 799 -30.69 -22.37 10.30
N ALA A 800 -29.65 -21.66 9.82
CA ALA A 800 -28.50 -21.27 10.63
C ALA A 800 -28.86 -20.25 11.72
N MET A 801 -29.87 -19.41 11.49
CA MET A 801 -30.37 -18.40 12.44
C MET A 801 -31.61 -18.87 13.21
N SER A 802 -31.88 -20.17 13.28
CA SER A 802 -32.97 -20.69 14.11
C SER A 802 -32.77 -20.29 15.59
N GLY A 803 -33.82 -19.78 16.23
CA GLY A 803 -33.77 -19.24 17.60
C GLY A 803 -33.07 -17.89 17.73
N ARG A 804 -32.69 -17.24 16.61
CA ARG A 804 -31.96 -15.97 16.54
C ARG A 804 -32.60 -15.03 15.51
N GLY A 805 -32.26 -13.75 15.57
CA GLY A 805 -32.83 -12.75 14.67
C GLY A 805 -32.20 -12.79 13.28
N LEU A 806 -33.02 -12.68 12.23
CA LEU A 806 -32.57 -12.59 10.86
C LEU A 806 -33.39 -11.51 10.14
N ILE A 807 -32.72 -10.50 9.60
CA ILE A 807 -33.34 -9.45 8.79
C ILE A 807 -32.70 -9.52 7.41
N VAL A 808 -33.50 -9.73 6.36
CA VAL A 808 -32.99 -9.93 5.01
C VAL A 808 -33.70 -9.02 4.03
N VAL A 809 -32.95 -8.26 3.25
CA VAL A 809 -33.52 -7.54 2.10
C VAL A 809 -33.73 -8.55 0.97
N LEU A 810 -34.99 -8.74 0.58
CA LEU A 810 -35.38 -9.70 -0.45
C LEU A 810 -35.30 -9.05 -1.83
N PRO A 811 -34.64 -9.69 -2.81
CA PRO A 811 -34.73 -9.26 -4.20
C PRO A 811 -36.13 -9.57 -4.77
N PRO A 812 -36.64 -8.82 -5.76
CA PRO A 812 -38.00 -8.98 -6.28
C PRO A 812 -38.36 -10.40 -6.74
N GLN A 813 -37.36 -11.11 -7.27
CA GLN A 813 -37.48 -12.51 -7.68
C GLN A 813 -37.81 -13.50 -6.54
N LEU A 814 -37.73 -13.09 -5.28
CA LEU A 814 -38.07 -13.87 -4.10
C LEU A 814 -39.32 -13.37 -3.36
N ASP A 815 -40.16 -12.53 -3.97
CA ASP A 815 -41.38 -12.01 -3.32
C ASP A 815 -42.35 -13.12 -2.87
N GLY A 816 -42.33 -14.29 -3.53
CA GLY A 816 -43.11 -15.47 -3.14
C GLY A 816 -42.55 -16.29 -1.97
N ALA A 817 -41.38 -15.94 -1.42
CA ALA A 817 -40.71 -16.69 -0.36
C ALA A 817 -41.20 -16.36 1.06
N ALA A 818 -42.34 -15.67 1.20
CA ALA A 818 -42.88 -15.20 2.48
C ALA A 818 -43.07 -16.33 3.51
N GLY A 819 -43.35 -17.57 3.07
CA GLY A 819 -43.54 -18.71 3.97
C GLY A 819 -42.28 -19.20 4.70
N LEU A 820 -41.10 -18.68 4.35
CA LEU A 820 -39.83 -18.99 5.04
C LEU A 820 -39.49 -18.01 6.17
N LEU A 821 -40.28 -16.94 6.32
CA LEU A 821 -40.01 -15.83 7.22
C LEU A 821 -41.21 -15.61 8.14
N ASP A 822 -40.97 -15.17 9.37
CA ASP A 822 -42.03 -14.86 10.33
C ASP A 822 -42.83 -13.61 9.91
N GLN A 823 -42.16 -12.66 9.27
CA GLN A 823 -42.75 -11.40 8.81
C GLN A 823 -42.10 -10.91 7.51
N VAL A 824 -42.88 -10.32 6.61
CA VAL A 824 -42.38 -9.60 5.42
C VAL A 824 -42.92 -8.17 5.44
N ILE A 825 -42.01 -7.19 5.33
CA ILE A 825 -42.30 -5.77 5.42
C ILE A 825 -42.03 -5.12 4.06
N PRO A 826 -43.07 -4.73 3.31
CA PRO A 826 -42.93 -4.03 2.03
C PRO A 826 -42.61 -2.54 2.20
N PHE A 827 -41.58 -2.08 1.48
CA PHE A 827 -41.18 -0.68 1.36
C PHE A 827 -41.61 -0.12 0.00
N ARG A 828 -42.16 1.10 0.00
CA ARG A 828 -42.50 1.87 -1.21
C ARG A 828 -42.13 3.33 -1.01
N SER A 829 -41.29 3.87 -1.88
CA SER A 829 -40.91 5.29 -1.91
C SER A 829 -40.49 5.87 -0.55
N GLY A 830 -39.74 5.12 0.25
CA GLY A 830 -39.21 5.57 1.53
C GLY A 830 -40.13 5.42 2.74
N LYS A 831 -41.28 4.73 2.58
CA LYS A 831 -42.25 4.42 3.63
C LYS A 831 -42.62 2.93 3.61
N VAL A 832 -43.16 2.41 4.71
CA VAL A 832 -43.74 1.05 4.78
C VAL A 832 -45.16 1.07 4.20
N ALA A 833 -45.52 0.06 3.41
CA ALA A 833 -46.87 -0.02 2.85
C ALA A 833 -47.92 -0.26 3.96
N PRO A 834 -49.11 0.34 3.86
CA PRO A 834 -50.09 0.39 4.96
C PRO A 834 -50.66 -0.97 5.41
N ALA A 835 -50.48 -2.04 4.63
CA ALA A 835 -50.99 -3.39 4.96
C ALA A 835 -50.21 -4.11 6.08
N THR A 836 -49.11 -3.53 6.57
CA THR A 836 -48.20 -4.14 7.58
C THR A 836 -48.08 -3.33 8.88
N ALA A 837 -48.82 -2.23 9.02
CA ALA A 837 -48.84 -1.39 10.22
C ALA A 837 -49.67 -2.01 11.39
N GLY A 838 -49.71 -3.34 11.48
CA GLY A 838 -50.50 -4.08 12.46
C GLY A 838 -49.73 -4.34 13.74
N ARG A 839 -50.24 -3.77 14.85
CA ARG A 839 -49.77 -3.81 16.26
C ARG A 839 -48.57 -2.93 16.61
N VAL A 840 -48.82 -1.62 16.65
CA VAL A 840 -48.27 -0.80 17.73
C VAL A 840 -48.97 -1.25 19.01
N ALA A 841 -48.37 -2.16 19.77
CA ALA A 841 -48.80 -2.38 21.15
C ALA A 841 -48.41 -1.11 21.94
N ALA A 842 -49.42 -0.36 22.39
CA ALA A 842 -49.19 0.75 23.30
C ALA A 842 -48.39 0.26 24.52
N PRO A 843 -47.41 1.03 25.03
CA PRO A 843 -46.75 0.69 26.27
C PRO A 843 -47.80 0.59 27.37
N SER A 844 -47.89 -0.57 28.02
CA SER A 844 -48.78 -0.77 29.17
C SER A 844 -48.38 0.22 30.28
N PRO A 845 -49.32 1.00 30.84
CA PRO A 845 -48.98 1.90 31.93
C PRO A 845 -48.55 1.07 33.14
N ALA A 846 -47.35 1.38 33.65
CA ALA A 846 -46.87 0.83 34.91
C ALA A 846 -47.93 1.06 36.00
N GLY A 847 -48.39 -0.04 36.63
CA GLY A 847 -49.27 0.03 37.79
C GLY A 847 -48.58 0.76 38.95
N PRO A 848 -49.34 1.45 39.82
CA PRO A 848 -48.77 2.24 40.90
C PRO A 848 -48.28 1.31 42.03
N SER A 849 -46.97 1.11 42.11
CA SER A 849 -46.32 0.56 43.31
C SER A 849 -45.66 1.71 44.08
N GLY A 850 -46.15 1.98 45.29
CA GLY A 850 -45.46 2.87 46.23
C GLY A 850 -46.38 3.59 47.20
N GLU A 851 -46.92 2.84 48.17
CA GLU A 851 -47.48 3.39 49.40
C GLU A 851 -46.52 4.38 50.07
N ARG A 852 -47.09 5.49 50.54
CA ARG A 852 -46.46 6.45 51.44
C ARG A 852 -46.30 5.81 52.82
N ALA A 853 -45.07 5.64 53.29
CA ALA A 853 -44.77 5.56 54.71
C ALA A 853 -44.09 6.87 55.15
N ALA A 854 -44.70 7.53 56.13
CA ALA A 854 -44.22 8.76 56.75
C ALA A 854 -43.34 8.44 57.98
N GLY A 855 -42.35 9.31 58.27
CA GLY A 855 -41.92 9.61 59.64
C GLY A 855 -40.46 9.34 60.05
N LEU A 856 -39.63 10.42 59.99
CA LEU A 856 -38.63 10.90 60.97
C LEU A 856 -37.42 10.00 61.42
N PRO A 857 -36.33 10.58 62.00
CA PRO A 857 -35.56 11.76 61.63
C PRO A 857 -34.02 11.55 61.69
N VAL A 858 -33.30 12.63 61.36
CA VAL A 858 -31.84 12.86 61.40
C VAL A 858 -31.16 12.43 62.72
N ALA A 859 -29.97 11.83 62.64
CA ALA A 859 -28.94 11.91 63.69
C ALA A 859 -27.51 11.75 63.11
N GLU A 860 -26.62 12.60 63.62
CA GLU A 860 -25.21 12.76 63.34
C GLU A 860 -24.29 11.62 63.85
N ALA A 861 -23.07 11.65 63.29
CA ALA A 861 -21.79 11.41 63.95
C ALA A 861 -21.20 9.99 64.06
N ALA A 862 -19.90 9.99 63.72
CA ALA A 862 -18.77 9.39 64.44
C ALA A 862 -18.07 8.19 63.79
N TRP A 863 -16.81 8.47 63.46
CA TRP A 863 -15.66 7.55 63.48
C TRP A 863 -15.78 6.42 64.52
N SER A 864 -15.41 5.19 64.16
CA SER A 864 -14.08 4.62 64.51
C SER A 864 -13.97 3.13 64.16
N ALA A 865 -12.82 2.82 63.56
CA ALA A 865 -12.03 1.58 63.57
C ALA A 865 -12.68 0.25 63.99
N ARG A 866 -12.66 -0.74 63.09
CA ARG A 866 -11.56 -1.72 62.96
C ARG A 866 -11.59 -2.41 61.61
#